data_AF-D3BTR8-F1
#
_entry.id   AF-D3BTR8-F1
#
_cell.length_a   1.000
_cell.length_b   1.000
_cell.length_c   1.000
_cell.angle_alpha   90.00
_cell.angle_beta   90.00
_cell.angle_gamma   90.00
#
_symmetry.space_group_name_H-M   'P 1'
#
loop_
_entity.id
_entity.type
_entity.pdbx_description
1 polymer ?
#
loop_
_entity_poly.entity_id
_entity_poly.type
_entity_poly.pdbx_seq_one_letter_code
_entity_poly.pdbx_strand_id
1 'polypeptide(L)'
;MSTLYIYLLLILFINKTNFLNSSNIPIINDIKYDVGSALVYGSNMNSVANVTVTKLGSSSSDLLHFVSISSNDSVLQVNFDGTDVYYGTIELCSSVCARHQWNPIVIDSISMVPTQGGNITINGYYLLPFPQLNNSLTFTKWSITPPTVFNNISMIVVQYQPPPPLSTPKQQPQPSGSNVTIDIQIKDSILKRSYSFKSPVFELVEVINSSLHINGQSFGSDVSLLSVKLDGVPLNITQLISHYNITCSFADNPLLYYSSLSIAGIKKLVVDVNNNPSSFDYINRPIVNQISTVASNTGGTVSINGELFASILNNSKASTNVSVSIGNGAIVPTDIKIVNNTLITFAVPPKPKDMVLSNLELVVTIDGASSIAQDDTVFSYDRPTLVSSKQIVDNIVITGRNIALSSMVVVFFDKDTSLRPDSLSNNTNNNDTLITFDVDSIPYNIASGSYSKVYINANNIRSNYVTVNIKPIIVSSTHAPVQGGLVTLFGRFWNADTPQTSIKVTIGGKACPLSSPPSPAAIRCFMPPGTGLNQSIQLQLNGSVVDRPDNYKFQYQNPVIVDISEGSSKGGVVTLIGANFANKLNISLGNQTCDKSTYVNDTMVLCDISASKLSNLPADTLLMGNVTVDGLSGTALLYKFSKTTNINNHSNTSDGFKLIYIIPIVVIVFALISIGVIIYVKRRRPKKMSIVQIQLNLLRPSHLDDEQFEERWYEEQLNMLIREGIPKSEAKAYLKWFQENKDK
;
A
#
# COMPACT_ATOMS: atom_id res chain seq x y z
N MET A 1 -14.02 -62.86 -122.79
CA MET A 1 -13.39 -63.65 -121.72
C MET A 1 -12.34 -62.80 -121.01
N SER A 2 -12.75 -62.03 -119.99
CA SER A 2 -11.95 -61.60 -118.81
C SER A 2 -12.61 -60.44 -118.04
N THR A 3 -13.63 -59.78 -118.61
CA THR A 3 -14.44 -58.74 -117.94
C THR A 3 -15.56 -59.28 -117.03
N LEU A 4 -15.73 -60.61 -116.96
CA LEU A 4 -16.68 -61.28 -116.04
C LEU A 4 -16.04 -61.66 -114.69
N TYR A 5 -14.73 -61.54 -114.54
CA TYR A 5 -14.01 -61.92 -113.30
C TYR A 5 -13.87 -60.76 -112.29
N ILE A 6 -13.99 -59.51 -112.75
CA ILE A 6 -13.83 -58.32 -111.90
C ILE A 6 -15.14 -57.95 -111.18
N TYR A 7 -16.31 -58.30 -111.74
CA TYR A 7 -17.60 -58.12 -111.06
C TYR A 7 -17.87 -59.20 -109.99
N LEU A 8 -17.25 -60.38 -110.08
CA LEU A 8 -17.40 -61.44 -109.06
C LEU A 8 -16.54 -61.19 -107.82
N LEU A 9 -15.44 -60.44 -107.93
CA LEU A 9 -14.57 -60.07 -106.81
C LEU A 9 -15.07 -58.83 -106.04
N LEU A 10 -15.85 -57.94 -106.66
CA LEU A 10 -16.46 -56.80 -105.95
C LEU A 10 -17.72 -57.17 -105.15
N ILE A 11 -18.42 -58.26 -105.53
CA ILE A 11 -19.60 -58.76 -104.81
C ILE A 11 -19.19 -59.66 -103.61
N LEU A 12 -17.98 -60.23 -103.61
CA LEU A 12 -17.42 -60.95 -102.47
C LEU A 12 -16.86 -60.05 -101.35
N PHE A 13 -16.74 -58.73 -101.57
CA PHE A 13 -16.35 -57.77 -100.53
C PHE A 13 -17.53 -57.00 -99.90
N ILE A 14 -18.75 -57.13 -100.45
CA ILE A 14 -19.94 -56.40 -99.95
C ILE A 14 -20.93 -57.32 -99.21
N ASN A 15 -20.77 -58.64 -99.27
CA ASN A 15 -21.58 -59.61 -98.52
C ASN A 15 -20.75 -60.43 -97.51
N LYS A 16 -20.06 -59.72 -96.62
CA LYS A 16 -19.79 -60.20 -95.25
C LYS A 16 -20.40 -59.22 -94.24
N THR A 17 -21.70 -59.01 -94.37
CA THR A 17 -22.53 -58.63 -93.23
C THR A 17 -22.32 -59.63 -92.10
N ASN A 18 -22.11 -59.10 -90.91
CA ASN A 18 -22.14 -59.79 -89.62
C ASN A 18 -20.94 -60.72 -89.35
N PHE A 19 -19.72 -60.20 -89.45
CA PHE A 19 -18.83 -60.45 -88.31
C PHE A 19 -19.58 -59.89 -87.10
N LEU A 20 -19.97 -60.78 -86.19
CA LEU A 20 -20.62 -60.44 -84.92
C LEU A 20 -20.01 -59.13 -84.43
N ASN A 21 -20.85 -58.10 -84.30
CA ASN A 21 -20.54 -56.91 -83.53
C ASN A 21 -20.08 -57.43 -82.16
N SER A 22 -18.77 -57.61 -81.98
CA SER A 22 -18.14 -57.91 -80.70
C SER A 22 -18.25 -56.71 -79.74
N SER A 23 -18.97 -55.67 -80.15
CA SER A 23 -19.22 -54.42 -79.45
C SER A 23 -20.24 -54.53 -78.32
N ASN A 24 -20.80 -55.71 -78.03
CA ASN A 24 -21.74 -55.91 -76.91
C ASN A 24 -21.25 -56.94 -75.88
N ILE A 25 -19.95 -57.24 -75.84
CA ILE A 25 -19.38 -58.04 -74.74
C ILE A 25 -19.12 -57.07 -73.58
N PRO A 26 -19.70 -57.29 -72.39
CA PRO A 26 -19.37 -56.48 -71.22
C PRO A 26 -17.88 -56.63 -70.90
N ILE A 27 -17.22 -55.56 -70.46
CA ILE A 27 -15.85 -55.61 -69.96
C ILE A 27 -15.87 -55.04 -68.56
N ILE A 28 -15.38 -55.78 -67.57
CA ILE A 28 -15.28 -55.32 -66.18
C ILE A 28 -13.88 -54.73 -65.98
N ASN A 29 -13.81 -53.45 -65.63
CA ASN A 29 -12.56 -52.75 -65.33
C ASN A 29 -12.28 -52.70 -63.83
N ASP A 30 -13.30 -52.48 -63.01
CA ASP A 30 -13.19 -52.34 -61.56
C ASP A 30 -14.54 -52.61 -60.88
N ILE A 31 -14.52 -52.95 -59.59
CA ILE A 31 -15.73 -53.10 -58.77
C ILE A 31 -15.53 -52.34 -57.46
N LYS A 32 -16.41 -51.38 -57.18
CA LYS A 32 -16.45 -50.68 -55.89
C LYS A 32 -17.62 -51.19 -55.07
N TYR A 33 -17.32 -51.64 -53.86
CA TYR A 33 -18.32 -52.15 -52.94
C TYR A 33 -18.83 -51.05 -52.02
N ASP A 34 -20.13 -51.13 -51.72
CA ASP A 34 -20.84 -50.34 -50.72
C ASP A 34 -21.71 -51.29 -49.87
N VAL A 35 -22.35 -50.77 -48.81
CA VAL A 35 -23.20 -51.57 -47.94
C VAL A 35 -24.46 -52.00 -48.71
N GLY A 36 -24.55 -53.29 -49.00
CA GLY A 36 -25.66 -53.91 -49.74
C GLY A 36 -25.62 -53.72 -51.25
N SER A 37 -24.55 -53.15 -51.81
CA SER A 37 -24.43 -52.96 -53.26
C SER A 37 -22.98 -52.91 -53.77
N ALA A 38 -22.80 -53.14 -55.07
CA ALA A 38 -21.53 -52.98 -55.76
C ALA A 38 -21.74 -52.19 -57.05
N LEU A 39 -20.84 -51.25 -57.32
CA LEU A 39 -20.76 -50.54 -58.59
C LEU A 39 -19.68 -51.20 -59.43
N VAL A 40 -20.10 -51.88 -60.49
CA VAL A 40 -19.22 -52.55 -61.46
C VAL A 40 -18.96 -51.59 -62.62
N TYR A 41 -17.72 -51.13 -62.75
CA TYR A 41 -17.30 -50.18 -63.78
C TYR A 41 -16.75 -50.91 -64.99
N GLY A 42 -17.03 -50.40 -66.18
CA GLY A 42 -16.51 -51.00 -67.40
C GLY A 42 -17.12 -50.46 -68.69
N SER A 43 -17.31 -51.31 -69.68
CA SER A 43 -17.94 -50.92 -70.95
C SER A 43 -18.99 -51.94 -71.39
N ASN A 44 -19.96 -51.48 -72.20
CA ASN A 44 -21.12 -52.24 -72.67
C ASN A 44 -21.99 -52.80 -71.53
N MET A 45 -22.06 -52.10 -70.40
CA MET A 45 -22.79 -52.56 -69.22
C MET A 45 -24.32 -52.63 -69.44
N ASN A 46 -24.86 -51.85 -70.39
CA ASN A 46 -26.27 -51.93 -70.80
C ASN A 46 -26.63 -53.26 -71.50
N SER A 47 -25.64 -54.00 -72.00
CA SER A 47 -25.85 -55.28 -72.69
C SER A 47 -25.95 -56.48 -71.75
N VAL A 48 -25.66 -56.28 -70.46
CA VAL A 48 -25.66 -57.34 -69.45
C VAL A 48 -27.11 -57.79 -69.19
N ALA A 49 -27.40 -59.06 -69.48
CA ALA A 49 -28.71 -59.66 -69.27
C ALA A 49 -28.81 -60.32 -67.89
N ASN A 50 -27.75 -61.03 -67.48
CA ASN A 50 -27.67 -61.73 -66.21
C ASN A 50 -26.37 -61.39 -65.48
N VAL A 51 -26.48 -61.24 -64.17
CA VAL A 51 -25.34 -61.13 -63.24
C VAL A 51 -25.39 -62.37 -62.36
N THR A 52 -24.30 -63.11 -62.28
CA THR A 52 -24.15 -64.26 -61.38
C THR A 52 -22.91 -64.06 -60.53
N VAL A 53 -22.93 -64.53 -59.29
CA VAL A 53 -21.73 -64.61 -58.45
C VAL A 53 -21.59 -66.06 -58.01
N THR A 54 -20.39 -66.61 -58.17
CA THR A 54 -20.09 -68.00 -57.80
C THR A 54 -19.08 -68.00 -56.66
N LYS A 55 -19.41 -68.69 -55.56
CA LYS A 55 -18.52 -68.83 -54.40
C LYS A 55 -17.30 -69.67 -54.74
N LEU A 56 -16.11 -69.21 -54.37
CA LEU A 56 -14.89 -69.96 -54.58
C LEU A 56 -14.93 -71.28 -53.78
N GLY A 57 -14.77 -72.41 -54.47
CA GLY A 57 -14.78 -73.74 -53.87
C GLY A 57 -16.17 -74.39 -53.75
N SER A 58 -17.25 -73.73 -54.16
CA SER A 58 -18.56 -74.38 -54.32
C SER A 58 -18.68 -74.98 -55.72
N SER A 59 -19.14 -76.23 -55.82
CA SER A 59 -19.48 -76.89 -57.10
C SER A 59 -20.89 -76.55 -57.59
N SER A 60 -21.73 -75.96 -56.75
CA SER A 60 -23.00 -75.34 -57.14
C SER A 60 -22.78 -73.86 -57.43
N SER A 61 -23.21 -73.39 -58.60
CA SER A 61 -23.47 -71.98 -58.83
C SER A 61 -24.64 -71.59 -57.94
N ASP A 62 -24.37 -71.18 -56.71
CA ASP A 62 -25.37 -70.54 -55.86
C ASP A 62 -25.74 -69.23 -56.57
N LEU A 63 -26.76 -69.33 -57.43
CA LEU A 63 -27.26 -68.25 -58.26
C LEU A 63 -27.89 -67.21 -57.35
N LEU A 64 -27.12 -66.18 -57.05
CA LEU A 64 -27.63 -65.02 -56.34
C LEU A 64 -28.46 -64.17 -57.29
N HIS A 65 -29.74 -64.05 -57.00
CA HIS A 65 -30.63 -63.16 -57.73
C HIS A 65 -30.47 -61.74 -57.19
N PHE A 66 -29.70 -60.93 -57.91
CA PHE A 66 -29.57 -59.51 -57.62
C PHE A 66 -30.93 -58.81 -57.69
N VAL A 67 -31.25 -58.04 -56.64
CA VAL A 67 -32.60 -57.50 -56.40
C VAL A 67 -32.92 -56.31 -57.31
N SER A 68 -31.92 -55.68 -57.93
CA SER A 68 -32.11 -54.69 -58.99
C SER A 68 -30.79 -54.38 -59.69
N ILE A 69 -30.88 -54.16 -61.00
CA ILE A 69 -29.79 -53.74 -61.88
C ILE A 69 -30.18 -52.38 -62.45
N SER A 70 -29.40 -51.35 -62.14
CA SER A 70 -29.43 -50.09 -62.89
C SER A 70 -28.11 -49.96 -63.64
N SER A 71 -28.19 -49.77 -64.95
CA SER A 71 -27.01 -49.67 -65.80
C SER A 71 -27.07 -48.43 -66.69
N ASN A 72 -25.90 -47.83 -66.88
CA ASN A 72 -25.58 -47.07 -68.07
C ASN A 72 -24.47 -47.84 -68.81
N ASP A 73 -24.01 -47.38 -69.97
CA ASP A 73 -23.01 -48.12 -70.76
C ASP A 73 -21.68 -48.36 -70.01
N SER A 74 -21.40 -47.59 -68.96
CA SER A 74 -20.12 -47.56 -68.25
C SER A 74 -20.15 -48.10 -66.81
N VAL A 75 -21.32 -48.18 -66.17
CA VAL A 75 -21.48 -48.57 -64.77
C VAL A 75 -22.73 -49.41 -64.59
N LEU A 76 -22.58 -50.51 -63.88
CA LEU A 76 -23.64 -51.43 -63.48
C LEU A 76 -23.71 -51.45 -61.94
N GLN A 77 -24.84 -51.02 -61.37
CA GLN A 77 -25.10 -51.20 -59.93
C GLN A 77 -25.73 -52.56 -59.68
N VAL A 78 -25.16 -53.29 -58.73
CA VAL A 78 -25.52 -54.65 -58.36
C VAL A 78 -25.87 -54.67 -56.87
N ASN A 79 -27.15 -54.80 -56.53
CA ASN A 79 -27.62 -54.85 -55.14
C ASN A 79 -27.66 -56.30 -54.64
N PHE A 80 -27.05 -56.56 -53.49
CA PHE A 80 -26.89 -57.90 -52.90
C PHE A 80 -27.20 -57.88 -51.41
N ASP A 81 -27.63 -59.02 -50.85
CA ASP A 81 -27.98 -59.10 -49.43
C ASP A 81 -26.81 -59.60 -48.56
N GLY A 82 -26.99 -59.63 -47.23
CA GLY A 82 -25.95 -60.05 -46.30
C GLY A 82 -25.50 -61.52 -46.44
N THR A 83 -26.20 -62.35 -47.21
CA THR A 83 -25.86 -63.75 -47.49
C THR A 83 -24.95 -63.91 -48.71
N ASP A 84 -24.86 -62.87 -49.55
CA ASP A 84 -24.08 -62.80 -50.80
C ASP A 84 -22.60 -62.40 -50.60
N VAL A 85 -22.19 -62.47 -49.34
CA VAL A 85 -20.96 -61.91 -48.82
C VAL A 85 -19.92 -63.03 -48.72
N TYR A 86 -19.42 -63.47 -49.86
CA TYR A 86 -18.37 -64.47 -49.91
C TYR A 86 -17.33 -64.13 -50.96
N TYR A 87 -16.18 -64.79 -50.84
CA TYR A 87 -15.10 -64.68 -51.82
C TYR A 87 -15.42 -65.57 -53.04
N GLY A 88 -15.36 -65.01 -54.25
CA GLY A 88 -15.87 -65.69 -55.44
C GLY A 88 -15.53 -65.02 -56.77
N THR A 89 -16.28 -65.33 -57.81
CA THR A 89 -16.20 -64.72 -59.14
C THR A 89 -17.56 -64.18 -59.55
N ILE A 90 -17.62 -62.92 -59.96
CA ILE A 90 -18.80 -62.33 -60.61
C ILE A 90 -18.71 -62.58 -62.11
N GLU A 91 -19.81 -63.03 -62.71
CA GLU A 91 -19.96 -63.19 -64.15
C GLU A 91 -21.09 -62.27 -64.65
N LEU A 92 -20.77 -61.39 -65.60
CA LEU A 92 -21.73 -60.55 -66.30
C LEU A 92 -21.97 -61.12 -67.69
N CYS A 93 -23.15 -61.69 -67.93
CA CYS A 93 -23.45 -62.42 -69.15
C CYS A 93 -24.43 -61.64 -70.04
N SER A 94 -24.03 -61.45 -71.31
CA SER A 94 -24.94 -61.16 -72.43
C SER A 94 -25.11 -62.44 -73.26
N SER A 95 -24.40 -62.57 -74.39
CA SER A 95 -24.17 -63.83 -75.12
C SER A 95 -22.81 -64.49 -74.79
N VAL A 96 -21.89 -63.71 -74.21
CA VAL A 96 -20.59 -64.12 -73.67
C VAL A 96 -20.47 -63.49 -72.28
N CYS A 97 -19.86 -64.19 -71.34
CA CYS A 97 -19.72 -63.72 -69.96
C CYS A 97 -18.37 -63.05 -69.74
N ALA A 98 -18.38 -61.85 -69.17
CA ALA A 98 -17.21 -61.25 -68.55
C ALA A 98 -17.08 -61.76 -67.12
N ARG A 99 -15.87 -62.16 -66.72
CA ARG A 99 -15.60 -62.64 -65.37
C ARG A 99 -14.69 -61.66 -64.65
N HIS A 100 -14.99 -61.39 -63.39
CA HIS A 100 -14.10 -60.64 -62.52
C HIS A 100 -14.17 -61.23 -61.11
N GLN A 101 -13.16 -60.94 -60.31
CA GLN A 101 -13.14 -61.38 -58.93
C GLN A 101 -14.23 -60.68 -58.12
N TRP A 102 -14.93 -61.45 -57.28
CA TRP A 102 -15.94 -60.95 -56.34
C TRP A 102 -15.38 -61.04 -54.92
N ASN A 103 -15.06 -59.88 -54.34
CA ASN A 103 -14.63 -59.77 -52.96
C ASN A 103 -15.22 -58.52 -52.28
N PRO A 104 -16.50 -58.57 -51.87
CA PRO A 104 -17.10 -57.48 -51.12
C PRO A 104 -16.31 -57.18 -49.87
N ILE A 105 -15.77 -55.96 -49.78
CA ILE A 105 -15.07 -55.43 -48.62
C ILE A 105 -15.38 -53.94 -48.53
N VAL A 106 -15.97 -53.54 -47.40
CA VAL A 106 -16.18 -52.12 -47.07
C VAL A 106 -15.52 -51.86 -45.73
N ILE A 107 -14.58 -50.92 -45.68
CA ILE A 107 -13.97 -50.47 -44.43
C ILE A 107 -14.61 -49.13 -44.10
N ASP A 108 -15.28 -49.07 -42.95
CA ASP A 108 -15.94 -47.87 -42.44
C ASP A 108 -14.96 -47.03 -41.62
N SER A 109 -14.33 -47.64 -40.61
CA SER A 109 -13.44 -46.93 -39.70
C SER A 109 -12.29 -47.80 -39.18
N ILE A 110 -11.19 -47.15 -38.82
CA ILE A 110 -10.02 -47.80 -38.21
C ILE A 110 -9.69 -47.02 -36.94
N SER A 111 -9.71 -47.69 -35.78
CA SER A 111 -9.45 -47.05 -34.50
C SER A 111 -7.97 -46.67 -34.33
N MET A 112 -7.69 -45.52 -33.74
CA MET A 112 -6.32 -45.09 -33.43
C MET A 112 -5.82 -45.69 -32.12
N VAL A 113 -4.57 -46.15 -32.08
CA VAL A 113 -3.87 -46.57 -30.87
C VAL A 113 -2.67 -45.67 -30.55
N PRO A 114 -2.22 -45.60 -29.29
CA PRO A 114 -0.93 -44.99 -28.94
C PRO A 114 0.26 -45.72 -29.58
N THR A 115 1.41 -45.06 -29.70
CA THR A 115 2.62 -45.70 -30.25
C THR A 115 3.14 -46.86 -29.40
N GLN A 116 2.84 -46.89 -28.09
CA GLN A 116 3.25 -47.96 -27.18
C GLN A 116 2.42 -49.25 -27.31
N GLY A 117 1.42 -49.30 -28.19
CA GLY A 117 0.61 -50.50 -28.40
C GLY A 117 -0.86 -50.32 -28.05
N GLY A 118 -1.66 -51.33 -28.42
CA GLY A 118 -3.09 -51.40 -28.20
C GLY A 118 -3.81 -52.21 -29.27
N ASN A 119 -5.14 -52.29 -29.17
CA ASN A 119 -5.96 -52.98 -30.16
C ASN A 119 -6.39 -52.01 -31.26
N ILE A 120 -5.99 -52.30 -32.49
CA ILE A 120 -6.49 -51.62 -33.69
C ILE A 120 -7.74 -52.37 -34.13
N THR A 121 -8.87 -51.68 -34.10
CA THR A 121 -10.18 -52.18 -34.53
C THR A 121 -10.47 -51.61 -35.91
N ILE A 122 -10.63 -52.49 -36.90
CA ILE A 122 -11.10 -52.17 -38.24
C ILE A 122 -12.58 -52.53 -38.28
N ASN A 123 -13.45 -51.53 -38.32
CA ASN A 123 -14.88 -51.71 -38.50
C ASN A 123 -15.23 -51.59 -39.97
N GLY A 124 -16.22 -52.38 -40.39
CA GLY A 124 -16.66 -52.38 -41.76
C GLY A 124 -17.72 -53.43 -41.99
N TYR A 125 -17.84 -53.85 -43.24
CA TYR A 125 -18.75 -54.89 -43.67
C TYR A 125 -17.98 -55.90 -44.48
N TYR A 126 -18.41 -57.16 -44.40
CA TYR A 126 -17.93 -58.24 -45.25
C TYR A 126 -16.50 -58.69 -44.96
N LEU A 127 -16.09 -58.53 -43.71
CA LEU A 127 -14.71 -58.70 -43.25
C LEU A 127 -14.33 -60.15 -42.91
N LEU A 128 -15.22 -61.14 -43.04
CA LEU A 128 -14.89 -62.53 -42.69
C LEU A 128 -13.65 -63.06 -43.44
N PRO A 129 -12.77 -63.82 -42.77
CA PRO A 129 -11.63 -64.45 -43.41
C PRO A 129 -12.10 -65.63 -44.28
N PHE A 130 -11.30 -66.00 -45.28
CA PHE A 130 -11.52 -67.22 -46.06
C PHE A 130 -10.59 -68.33 -45.53
N PRO A 131 -10.97 -69.62 -45.52
CA PRO A 131 -10.23 -70.70 -44.83
C PRO A 131 -8.74 -70.89 -45.19
N GLN A 132 -8.26 -70.25 -46.27
CA GLN A 132 -6.86 -70.25 -46.69
C GLN A 132 -6.25 -68.84 -46.84
N LEU A 133 -7.02 -67.79 -46.56
CA LEU A 133 -6.61 -66.40 -46.71
C LEU A 133 -6.98 -65.65 -45.43
N ASN A 134 -6.01 -65.53 -44.53
CA ASN A 134 -6.16 -64.78 -43.29
C ASN A 134 -6.17 -63.28 -43.59
N ASN A 135 -7.01 -62.55 -42.85
CA ASN A 135 -6.91 -61.10 -42.88
C ASN A 135 -5.71 -60.65 -42.07
N SER A 136 -4.95 -59.71 -42.61
CA SER A 136 -3.81 -59.11 -41.94
C SER A 136 -3.78 -57.61 -42.17
N LEU A 137 -3.22 -56.89 -41.20
CA LEU A 137 -2.88 -55.48 -41.35
C LEU A 137 -1.36 -55.39 -41.35
N THR A 138 -0.80 -54.72 -42.36
CA THR A 138 0.64 -54.54 -42.51
C THR A 138 0.99 -53.06 -42.57
N PHE A 139 1.89 -52.63 -41.69
CA PHE A 139 2.52 -51.32 -41.74
C PHE A 139 3.66 -51.36 -42.77
N THR A 140 3.33 -51.12 -44.04
CA THR A 140 4.19 -51.37 -45.21
C THR A 140 5.57 -50.71 -45.09
N LYS A 141 5.63 -49.46 -44.61
CA LYS A 141 6.88 -48.72 -44.43
C LYS A 141 7.84 -49.39 -43.42
N TRP A 142 7.32 -50.16 -42.47
CA TRP A 142 8.10 -50.80 -41.40
C TRP A 142 8.08 -52.33 -41.46
N SER A 143 7.37 -52.91 -42.44
CA SER A 143 7.24 -54.37 -42.59
C SER A 143 6.70 -55.08 -41.32
N ILE A 144 5.85 -54.40 -40.54
CA ILE A 144 5.24 -54.94 -39.33
C ILE A 144 3.83 -55.43 -39.64
N THR A 145 3.56 -56.70 -39.33
CA THR A 145 2.22 -57.30 -39.48
C THR A 145 1.76 -57.80 -38.11
N PRO A 146 0.99 -57.01 -37.34
CA PRO A 146 0.56 -57.44 -36.03
C PRO A 146 -0.48 -58.56 -36.12
N PRO A 147 -0.56 -59.43 -35.11
CA PRO A 147 -1.46 -60.58 -35.14
C PRO A 147 -2.92 -60.15 -35.10
N THR A 148 -3.74 -60.78 -35.95
CA THR A 148 -5.20 -60.68 -35.88
C THR A 148 -5.69 -61.53 -34.71
N VAL A 149 -6.38 -60.90 -33.77
CA VAL A 149 -6.85 -61.54 -32.52
C VAL A 149 -8.35 -61.84 -32.57
N PHE A 150 -9.11 -61.06 -33.32
CA PHE A 150 -10.55 -61.29 -33.52
C PHE A 150 -10.95 -60.89 -34.93
N ASN A 151 -11.88 -61.64 -35.53
CA ASN A 151 -12.37 -61.38 -36.88
C ASN A 151 -13.79 -61.92 -37.04
N ASN A 152 -14.74 -61.07 -37.42
CA ASN A 152 -16.11 -61.45 -37.76
C ASN A 152 -16.59 -60.69 -39.01
N ILE A 153 -17.89 -60.76 -39.31
CA ILE A 153 -18.49 -60.11 -40.49
C ILE A 153 -18.33 -58.60 -40.55
N SER A 154 -18.16 -57.92 -39.42
CA SER A 154 -18.21 -56.45 -39.33
C SER A 154 -17.01 -55.82 -38.62
N MET A 155 -16.10 -56.63 -38.09
CA MET A 155 -15.01 -56.17 -37.24
C MET A 155 -13.80 -57.09 -37.33
N ILE A 156 -12.62 -56.49 -37.51
CA ILE A 156 -11.32 -57.13 -37.33
C ILE A 156 -10.59 -56.41 -36.19
N VAL A 157 -10.07 -57.15 -35.23
CA VAL A 157 -9.20 -56.61 -34.16
C VAL A 157 -7.80 -57.15 -34.35
N VAL A 158 -6.86 -56.24 -34.49
CA VAL A 158 -5.43 -56.50 -34.64
C VAL A 158 -4.72 -55.99 -33.39
N GLN A 159 -3.96 -56.83 -32.72
CA GLN A 159 -3.23 -56.44 -31.53
C GLN A 159 -1.87 -55.87 -31.93
N TYR A 160 -1.72 -54.56 -31.87
CA TYR A 160 -0.44 -53.89 -32.08
C TYR A 160 0.36 -53.89 -30.78
N GLN A 161 1.49 -54.57 -30.78
CA GLN A 161 2.51 -54.47 -29.74
C GLN A 161 3.78 -53.92 -30.38
N PRO A 162 4.36 -52.82 -29.85
CA PRO A 162 5.63 -52.35 -30.33
C PRO A 162 6.68 -53.43 -30.07
N PRO A 163 7.61 -53.67 -31.01
CA PRO A 163 8.68 -54.63 -30.78
C PRO A 163 9.50 -54.19 -29.55
N PRO A 164 9.96 -55.14 -28.71
CA PRO A 164 10.76 -54.80 -27.54
C PRO A 164 12.01 -54.03 -27.96
N PRO A 165 12.49 -53.06 -27.15
CA PRO A 165 13.71 -52.33 -27.44
C PRO A 165 14.88 -53.33 -27.45
N LEU A 166 15.30 -53.74 -28.65
CA LEU A 166 16.47 -54.60 -28.84
C LEU A 166 17.73 -53.77 -28.58
N SER A 167 18.68 -54.35 -27.85
CA SER A 167 19.92 -53.74 -27.36
C SER A 167 20.97 -53.43 -28.44
N THR A 168 20.60 -53.35 -29.72
CA THR A 168 21.55 -53.18 -30.83
C THR A 168 21.30 -51.91 -31.67
N PRO A 169 22.35 -51.32 -32.29
CA PRO A 169 22.33 -49.93 -32.77
C PRO A 169 21.67 -49.69 -34.13
N LYS A 170 21.04 -50.72 -34.72
CA LYS A 170 20.33 -50.61 -36.00
C LYS A 170 18.85 -50.91 -35.78
N GLN A 171 18.18 -50.01 -35.07
CA GLN A 171 16.73 -50.05 -34.94
C GLN A 171 16.10 -49.79 -36.32
N GLN A 172 15.19 -50.66 -36.75
CA GLN A 172 14.17 -50.22 -37.70
C GLN A 172 13.28 -49.21 -36.97
N PRO A 173 12.97 -48.05 -37.58
CA PRO A 173 12.06 -47.08 -36.98
C PRO A 173 10.74 -47.77 -36.62
N GLN A 174 10.05 -47.35 -35.56
CA GLN A 174 8.73 -47.90 -35.26
C GLN A 174 7.62 -47.05 -35.90
N PRO A 175 6.49 -47.66 -36.28
CA PRO A 175 5.30 -46.95 -36.74
C PRO A 175 4.87 -45.88 -35.74
N SER A 176 4.79 -44.64 -36.21
CA SER A 176 4.41 -43.48 -35.40
C SER A 176 3.91 -42.33 -36.27
N GLY A 177 3.20 -41.39 -35.63
CA GLY A 177 2.71 -40.18 -36.28
C GLY A 177 1.38 -40.31 -37.02
N SER A 178 1.14 -39.40 -37.95
CA SER A 178 -0.11 -39.29 -38.69
C SER A 178 0.07 -39.63 -40.18
N ASN A 179 -1.05 -39.92 -40.85
CA ASN A 179 -1.11 -40.19 -42.29
C ASN A 179 -0.14 -41.29 -42.77
N VAL A 180 -0.01 -42.32 -41.95
CA VAL A 180 0.80 -43.50 -42.21
C VAL A 180 0.06 -44.43 -43.16
N THR A 181 0.70 -44.86 -44.24
CA THR A 181 0.10 -45.87 -45.13
C THR A 181 0.15 -47.26 -44.50
N ILE A 182 -1.00 -47.91 -44.43
CA ILE A 182 -1.14 -49.32 -44.06
C ILE A 182 -1.79 -50.10 -45.21
N ASP A 183 -1.34 -51.35 -45.36
CA ASP A 183 -1.95 -52.33 -46.25
C ASP A 183 -2.85 -53.23 -45.40
N ILE A 184 -4.14 -53.24 -45.69
CA ILE A 184 -5.12 -54.13 -45.07
C ILE A 184 -5.41 -55.24 -46.07
N GLN A 185 -4.86 -56.41 -45.82
CA GLN A 185 -5.17 -57.61 -46.59
C GLN A 185 -6.43 -58.25 -46.01
N ILE A 186 -7.48 -58.34 -46.82
CA ILE A 186 -8.70 -59.10 -46.49
C ILE A 186 -8.91 -60.10 -47.61
N LYS A 187 -8.82 -61.38 -47.25
CA LYS A 187 -8.72 -62.48 -48.21
C LYS A 187 -7.49 -62.28 -49.12
N ASP A 188 -7.67 -62.03 -50.41
CA ASP A 188 -6.59 -61.82 -51.38
C ASP A 188 -6.44 -60.34 -51.83
N SER A 189 -7.32 -59.47 -51.35
CA SER A 189 -7.33 -58.06 -51.74
C SER A 189 -6.54 -57.23 -50.74
N ILE A 190 -5.65 -56.37 -51.27
CA ILE A 190 -4.83 -55.46 -50.49
C ILE A 190 -5.40 -54.05 -50.60
N LEU A 191 -5.94 -53.53 -49.50
CA LEU A 191 -6.50 -52.18 -49.42
C LEU A 191 -5.48 -51.24 -48.76
N LYS A 192 -5.06 -50.23 -49.51
CA LYS A 192 -4.26 -49.13 -48.95
C LYS A 192 -5.15 -48.16 -48.22
N ARG A 193 -4.81 -47.88 -46.95
CA ARG A 193 -5.48 -46.89 -46.11
C ARG A 193 -4.47 -46.00 -45.42
N SER A 194 -4.90 -44.77 -45.14
CA SER A 194 -4.18 -43.86 -44.27
C SER A 194 -4.58 -44.14 -42.82
N TYR A 195 -3.60 -44.20 -41.93
CA TYR A 195 -3.75 -44.50 -40.51
C TYR A 195 -2.98 -43.48 -39.68
N SER A 196 -3.51 -43.12 -38.52
CA SER A 196 -2.85 -42.22 -37.59
C SER A 196 -2.79 -42.85 -36.21
N PHE A 197 -1.65 -42.73 -35.54
CA PHE A 197 -1.55 -43.01 -34.11
C PHE A 197 -2.24 -41.89 -33.31
N LYS A 198 -2.59 -42.19 -32.05
CA LYS A 198 -3.09 -41.14 -31.15
C LYS A 198 -2.03 -40.05 -30.99
N SER A 199 -2.46 -38.80 -30.96
CA SER A 199 -1.58 -37.66 -30.71
C SER A 199 -0.88 -37.79 -29.34
N PRO A 200 0.32 -37.21 -29.17
CA PRO A 200 1.03 -37.25 -27.91
C PRO A 200 0.20 -36.71 -26.74
N VAL A 201 0.28 -37.37 -25.59
CA VAL A 201 -0.42 -36.96 -24.36
C VAL A 201 0.61 -36.63 -23.30
N PHE A 202 0.43 -35.49 -22.63
CA PHE A 202 1.29 -35.03 -21.54
C PHE A 202 0.70 -35.48 -20.20
N GLU A 203 1.50 -36.11 -19.36
CA GLU A 203 1.13 -36.49 -17.98
C GLU A 203 1.83 -35.59 -16.96
N LEU A 204 3.14 -35.37 -17.13
CA LEU A 204 3.93 -34.50 -16.27
C LEU A 204 5.02 -33.80 -17.10
N VAL A 205 5.21 -32.51 -16.86
CA VAL A 205 6.29 -31.73 -17.44
C VAL A 205 7.01 -30.98 -16.34
N GLU A 206 8.30 -31.24 -16.18
CA GLU A 206 9.12 -30.67 -15.11
C GLU A 206 10.49 -30.22 -15.64
N VAL A 207 11.06 -29.21 -15.01
CA VAL A 207 12.42 -28.72 -15.32
C VAL A 207 13.32 -29.12 -14.16
N ILE A 208 14.33 -29.96 -14.44
CA ILE A 208 15.28 -30.47 -13.45
C ILE A 208 16.69 -30.25 -14.00
N ASN A 209 17.58 -29.63 -13.21
CA ASN A 209 19.01 -29.47 -13.56
C ASN A 209 19.25 -28.93 -14.99
N SER A 210 18.49 -27.91 -15.40
CA SER A 210 18.55 -27.35 -16.77
C SER A 210 18.23 -28.35 -17.89
N SER A 211 17.34 -29.30 -17.62
CA SER A 211 16.73 -30.19 -18.59
C SER A 211 15.21 -30.19 -18.42
N LEU A 212 14.49 -30.30 -19.54
CA LEU A 212 13.05 -30.49 -19.56
C LEU A 212 12.74 -31.98 -19.60
N HIS A 213 12.03 -32.48 -18.60
CA HIS A 213 11.54 -33.85 -18.53
C HIS A 213 10.06 -33.86 -18.84
N ILE A 214 9.68 -34.59 -19.88
CA ILE A 214 8.31 -34.71 -20.38
C ILE A 214 7.93 -36.18 -20.23
N ASN A 215 7.02 -36.46 -19.31
CA ASN A 215 6.40 -37.77 -19.15
C ASN A 215 5.01 -37.75 -19.76
N GLY A 216 4.65 -38.82 -20.45
CA GLY A 216 3.44 -38.85 -21.24
C GLY A 216 3.30 -40.15 -22.01
N GLN A 217 2.54 -40.10 -23.10
CA GLN A 217 2.23 -41.27 -23.92
C GLN A 217 2.28 -40.91 -25.40
N SER A 218 2.44 -41.95 -26.23
CA SER A 218 2.42 -41.84 -27.69
C SER A 218 3.60 -41.03 -28.28
N PHE A 219 4.76 -40.99 -27.61
CA PHE A 219 5.94 -40.26 -28.10
C PHE A 219 6.74 -40.99 -29.19
N GLY A 220 6.37 -42.23 -29.56
CA GLY A 220 7.17 -43.03 -30.47
C GLY A 220 8.48 -43.52 -29.81
N SER A 221 9.29 -44.26 -30.57
CA SER A 221 10.56 -44.82 -30.10
C SER A 221 11.77 -44.30 -30.87
N ASP A 222 11.56 -43.41 -31.84
CA ASP A 222 12.60 -42.91 -32.73
C ASP A 222 12.74 -41.40 -32.57
N VAL A 223 13.88 -40.98 -32.00
CA VAL A 223 14.20 -39.57 -31.76
C VAL A 223 14.28 -38.77 -33.07
N SER A 224 14.61 -39.39 -34.20
CA SER A 224 14.70 -38.69 -35.49
C SER A 224 13.34 -38.26 -36.06
N LEU A 225 12.26 -38.86 -35.56
CA LEU A 225 10.88 -38.56 -35.93
C LEU A 225 10.18 -37.62 -34.93
N LEU A 226 10.87 -37.24 -33.87
CA LEU A 226 10.38 -36.37 -32.81
C LEU A 226 10.91 -34.95 -33.00
N SER A 227 10.04 -33.96 -32.76
CA SER A 227 10.49 -32.60 -32.51
C SER A 227 9.78 -32.03 -31.29
N VAL A 228 10.56 -31.41 -30.40
CA VAL A 228 10.05 -30.70 -29.23
C VAL A 228 10.37 -29.23 -29.39
N LYS A 229 9.36 -28.37 -29.23
CA LYS A 229 9.50 -26.92 -29.31
C LYS A 229 8.92 -26.26 -28.07
N LEU A 230 9.62 -25.28 -27.51
CA LEU A 230 9.12 -24.41 -26.44
C LEU A 230 9.00 -23.00 -26.99
N ASP A 231 7.80 -22.42 -26.95
CA ASP A 231 7.46 -21.12 -27.57
C ASP A 231 7.89 -21.03 -29.05
N GLY A 232 7.76 -22.15 -29.76
CA GLY A 232 8.14 -22.26 -31.18
C GLY A 232 9.62 -22.54 -31.42
N VAL A 233 10.47 -22.52 -30.37
CA VAL A 233 11.90 -22.76 -30.52
C VAL A 233 12.25 -24.24 -30.29
N PRO A 234 12.97 -24.90 -31.20
CA PRO A 234 13.31 -26.32 -31.06
C PRO A 234 14.27 -26.58 -29.90
N LEU A 235 14.02 -27.66 -29.17
CA LEU A 235 14.87 -28.19 -28.09
C LEU A 235 15.63 -29.43 -28.54
N ASN A 236 16.84 -29.63 -28.02
CA ASN A 236 17.62 -30.84 -28.30
C ASN A 236 17.15 -32.00 -27.43
N ILE A 237 16.70 -33.09 -28.05
CA ILE A 237 16.27 -34.30 -27.36
C ILE A 237 17.50 -35.14 -27.02
N THR A 238 17.81 -35.28 -25.74
CA THR A 238 18.97 -36.05 -25.27
C THR A 238 18.62 -37.51 -24.95
N GLN A 239 17.35 -37.77 -24.61
CA GLN A 239 16.89 -39.10 -24.26
C GLN A 239 15.42 -39.30 -24.62
N LEU A 240 15.10 -40.51 -25.07
CA LEU A 240 13.75 -41.02 -25.24
C LEU A 240 13.67 -42.42 -24.62
N ILE A 241 12.77 -42.63 -23.66
CA ILE A 241 12.56 -43.93 -23.01
C ILE A 241 11.18 -44.46 -23.38
N SER A 242 11.18 -45.56 -24.14
CA SER A 242 10.03 -46.47 -24.30
C SER A 242 8.68 -45.78 -24.58
N HIS A 243 8.62 -44.76 -25.44
CA HIS A 243 7.39 -44.01 -25.78
C HIS A 243 6.81 -43.09 -24.70
N TYR A 244 7.38 -43.07 -23.49
CA TYR A 244 6.77 -42.39 -22.34
C TYR A 244 7.55 -41.16 -21.89
N ASN A 245 8.88 -41.18 -21.96
CA ASN A 245 9.69 -40.12 -21.36
C ASN A 245 10.60 -39.49 -22.40
N ILE A 246 10.54 -38.18 -22.54
CA ILE A 246 11.46 -37.37 -23.34
C ILE A 246 12.26 -36.49 -22.38
N THR A 247 13.58 -36.50 -22.51
CA THR A 247 14.46 -35.53 -21.86
C THR A 247 15.02 -34.61 -22.94
N CYS A 248 14.87 -33.30 -22.74
CA CYS A 248 15.48 -32.28 -23.58
C CYS A 248 16.50 -31.47 -22.78
N SER A 249 17.67 -31.21 -23.35
CA SER A 249 18.71 -30.38 -22.73
C SER A 249 18.62 -28.93 -23.23
N PHE A 250 18.85 -27.98 -22.32
CA PHE A 250 19.05 -26.57 -22.68
C PHE A 250 20.53 -26.21 -22.92
N ALA A 251 21.47 -27.15 -22.69
CA ALA A 251 22.90 -26.87 -22.69
C ALA A 251 23.46 -26.46 -24.06
N ASP A 252 22.90 -27.01 -25.14
CA ASP A 252 23.37 -26.73 -26.51
C ASP A 252 22.86 -25.39 -27.04
N ASN A 253 22.02 -24.69 -26.27
CA ASN A 253 21.43 -23.43 -26.66
C ASN A 253 21.19 -22.52 -25.43
N PRO A 254 22.26 -22.02 -24.79
CA PRO A 254 22.15 -21.25 -23.54
C PRO A 254 21.29 -19.98 -23.72
N LEU A 255 21.32 -19.35 -24.89
CA LEU A 255 20.47 -18.20 -25.22
C LEU A 255 18.95 -18.51 -25.14
N LEU A 256 18.55 -19.78 -25.26
CA LEU A 256 17.16 -20.21 -25.12
C LEU A 256 16.70 -20.34 -23.67
N TYR A 257 17.56 -20.90 -22.82
CA TYR A 257 17.36 -20.87 -21.38
C TYR A 257 17.19 -19.43 -20.89
N TYR A 258 18.02 -18.51 -21.40
CA TYR A 258 17.95 -17.09 -21.08
C TYR A 258 16.83 -16.29 -21.75
N SER A 259 16.03 -16.86 -22.65
CA SER A 259 14.96 -16.11 -23.35
C SER A 259 13.55 -16.63 -23.09
N SER A 260 13.37 -17.93 -22.86
CA SER A 260 12.04 -18.53 -22.65
C SER A 260 11.77 -18.89 -21.19
N LEU A 261 12.76 -19.42 -20.47
CA LEU A 261 12.62 -19.86 -19.07
C LEU A 261 13.19 -18.87 -18.04
N SER A 262 13.91 -17.84 -18.48
CA SER A 262 14.39 -16.73 -17.64
C SER A 262 13.30 -15.73 -17.27
N ILE A 263 12.12 -15.82 -17.90
CA ILE A 263 10.97 -14.95 -17.71
C ILE A 263 9.77 -15.82 -17.35
N ALA A 264 9.08 -15.46 -16.27
CA ALA A 264 7.82 -16.11 -15.90
C ALA A 264 6.74 -15.91 -16.98
N GLY A 265 5.81 -16.87 -17.08
CA GLY A 265 4.72 -16.82 -18.04
C GLY A 265 4.24 -18.20 -18.44
N ILE A 266 3.09 -18.23 -19.12
CA ILE A 266 2.58 -19.45 -19.74
C ILE A 266 3.38 -19.70 -21.03
N LYS A 267 4.10 -20.83 -21.09
CA LYS A 267 4.96 -21.24 -22.20
C LYS A 267 4.28 -22.36 -22.99
N LYS A 268 4.27 -22.26 -24.31
CA LYS A 268 3.67 -23.26 -25.18
C LYS A 268 4.69 -24.33 -25.56
N LEU A 269 4.60 -25.48 -24.93
CA LEU A 269 5.35 -26.68 -25.29
C LEU A 269 4.61 -27.43 -26.41
N VAL A 270 5.31 -27.80 -27.48
CA VAL A 270 4.78 -28.58 -28.60
C VAL A 270 5.65 -29.80 -28.79
N VAL A 271 5.04 -30.99 -28.78
CA VAL A 271 5.68 -32.25 -29.14
C VAL A 271 5.03 -32.74 -30.43
N ASP A 272 5.83 -32.86 -31.48
CA ASP A 272 5.42 -33.40 -32.78
C ASP A 272 6.11 -34.74 -33.02
N VAL A 273 5.30 -35.79 -33.16
CA VAL A 273 5.74 -37.14 -33.50
C VAL A 273 5.34 -37.41 -34.95
N ASN A 274 6.27 -37.27 -35.89
CA ASN A 274 6.07 -37.54 -37.31
C ASN A 274 4.75 -36.93 -37.88
N ASN A 275 4.64 -35.60 -37.82
CA ASN A 275 3.49 -34.80 -38.28
C ASN A 275 2.21 -35.04 -37.46
N ASN A 276 2.34 -35.35 -36.17
CA ASN A 276 1.22 -35.51 -35.25
C ASN A 276 1.47 -34.65 -33.98
N PRO A 277 1.31 -33.33 -34.07
CA PRO A 277 1.63 -32.42 -32.99
C PRO A 277 0.59 -32.45 -31.86
N SER A 278 1.08 -32.27 -30.64
CA SER A 278 0.28 -31.97 -29.45
C SER A 278 0.93 -30.83 -28.67
N SER A 279 0.13 -30.04 -27.96
CA SER A 279 0.61 -28.88 -27.20
C SER A 279 0.22 -28.93 -25.74
N PHE A 280 1.09 -28.39 -24.89
CA PHE A 280 0.92 -28.27 -23.45
C PHE A 280 1.34 -26.87 -22.98
N ASP A 281 0.53 -26.27 -22.12
CA ASP A 281 0.82 -24.96 -21.51
C ASP A 281 1.65 -25.18 -20.24
N TYR A 282 2.97 -25.00 -20.35
CA TYR A 282 3.89 -25.07 -19.22
C TYR A 282 3.91 -23.73 -18.47
N ILE A 283 3.58 -23.77 -17.18
CA ILE A 283 3.50 -22.56 -16.35
C ILE A 283 4.86 -22.31 -15.68
N ASN A 284 5.66 -21.39 -16.24
CA ASN A 284 6.89 -20.92 -15.60
C ASN A 284 6.54 -19.83 -14.59
N ARG A 285 6.58 -20.11 -13.30
CA ARG A 285 6.05 -19.21 -12.26
C ARG A 285 7.10 -18.18 -11.80
N PRO A 286 6.69 -16.93 -11.53
CA PRO A 286 7.59 -15.97 -10.88
C PRO A 286 7.88 -16.40 -9.44
N ILE A 287 9.12 -16.18 -8.99
CA ILE A 287 9.57 -16.54 -7.65
C ILE A 287 9.67 -15.27 -6.82
N VAL A 288 8.97 -15.23 -5.69
CA VAL A 288 9.04 -14.13 -4.73
C VAL A 288 9.90 -14.58 -3.57
N ASN A 289 10.98 -13.84 -3.27
CA ASN A 289 11.91 -14.18 -2.19
C ASN A 289 11.72 -13.26 -0.97
N GLN A 290 11.48 -11.96 -1.20
CA GLN A 290 11.32 -10.98 -0.13
C GLN A 290 10.42 -9.84 -0.58
N ILE A 291 9.64 -9.30 0.36
CA ILE A 291 8.74 -8.16 0.14
C ILE A 291 9.03 -7.10 1.20
N SER A 292 9.13 -5.83 0.79
CA SER A 292 9.24 -4.72 1.75
C SER A 292 7.87 -4.33 2.33
N THR A 293 7.88 -3.75 3.52
CA THR A 293 6.68 -3.20 4.16
C THR A 293 6.53 -1.71 3.87
N VAL A 294 5.36 -1.15 4.16
CA VAL A 294 5.10 0.30 4.10
C VAL A 294 4.29 0.76 5.29
N ALA A 295 4.38 2.05 5.61
CA ALA A 295 3.61 2.65 6.70
C ALA A 295 2.10 2.48 6.49
N SER A 296 1.40 1.97 7.50
CA SER A 296 -0.04 1.69 7.43
C SER A 296 -0.94 2.91 7.19
N ASN A 297 -0.47 4.12 7.47
CA ASN A 297 -1.27 5.34 7.38
C ASN A 297 -0.97 6.21 6.15
N THR A 298 0.18 6.07 5.54
CA THR A 298 0.55 6.79 4.30
C THR A 298 0.66 5.86 3.10
N GLY A 299 0.78 4.55 3.30
CA GLY A 299 1.22 3.65 2.24
C GLY A 299 2.66 3.97 1.83
N GLY A 300 3.01 3.65 0.60
CA GLY A 300 4.32 3.96 0.03
C GLY A 300 4.72 3.01 -1.10
N THR A 301 5.99 3.09 -1.50
CA THR A 301 6.55 2.17 -2.49
C THR A 301 6.95 0.86 -1.81
N VAL A 302 6.44 -0.25 -2.35
CA VAL A 302 6.84 -1.60 -2.01
C VAL A 302 7.81 -2.12 -3.08
N SER A 303 8.81 -2.87 -2.62
CA SER A 303 9.77 -3.59 -3.44
C SER A 303 9.62 -5.09 -3.20
N ILE A 304 9.53 -5.85 -4.29
CA ILE A 304 9.60 -7.31 -4.27
C ILE A 304 10.94 -7.74 -4.85
N ASN A 305 11.74 -8.42 -4.04
CA ASN A 305 12.93 -9.13 -4.52
C ASN A 305 12.57 -10.58 -4.83
N GLY A 306 13.06 -11.09 -5.94
CA GLY A 306 12.73 -12.43 -6.42
C GLY A 306 13.50 -12.82 -7.67
N GLU A 307 12.93 -13.72 -8.45
CA GLU A 307 13.50 -14.21 -9.70
C GLU A 307 12.42 -14.34 -10.77
N LEU A 308 12.86 -14.35 -12.04
CA LEU A 308 12.00 -14.51 -13.23
C LEU A 308 11.06 -13.31 -13.50
N PHE A 309 11.46 -12.10 -13.10
CA PHE A 309 10.67 -10.88 -13.29
C PHE A 309 10.95 -10.13 -14.60
N ALA A 310 11.89 -10.55 -15.45
CA ALA A 310 12.42 -9.75 -16.55
C ALA A 310 11.37 -9.16 -17.52
N SER A 311 11.66 -7.95 -18.03
CA SER A 311 10.73 -7.13 -18.81
C SER A 311 10.92 -7.15 -20.33
N ILE A 312 12.01 -7.72 -20.85
CA ILE A 312 12.32 -7.73 -22.29
C ILE A 312 12.31 -9.17 -22.80
N LEU A 313 11.27 -9.51 -23.56
CA LEU A 313 11.23 -10.70 -24.41
C LEU A 313 12.26 -10.50 -25.53
N ASN A 314 13.23 -11.40 -25.69
CA ASN A 314 14.24 -11.27 -26.74
C ASN A 314 13.59 -11.05 -28.13
N ASN A 315 14.07 -10.03 -28.85
CA ASN A 315 13.71 -9.66 -30.23
C ASN A 315 12.28 -9.15 -30.50
N SER A 316 11.42 -8.97 -29.49
CA SER A 316 10.15 -8.27 -29.66
C SER A 316 10.09 -7.09 -28.70
N LYS A 317 9.72 -5.90 -29.17
CA LYS A 317 9.50 -4.70 -28.33
C LYS A 317 8.30 -4.86 -27.36
N ALA A 318 7.87 -6.08 -27.06
CA ALA A 318 6.76 -6.39 -26.20
C ALA A 318 7.24 -6.42 -24.74
N SER A 319 6.65 -5.58 -23.90
CA SER A 319 6.81 -5.63 -22.45
C SER A 319 5.98 -6.77 -21.89
N THR A 320 6.51 -7.49 -20.91
CA THR A 320 5.73 -8.45 -20.12
C THR A 320 4.55 -7.75 -19.42
N ASN A 321 3.42 -8.45 -19.32
CA ASN A 321 2.25 -7.98 -18.58
C ASN A 321 2.39 -8.42 -17.12
N VAL A 322 2.55 -7.46 -16.22
CA VAL A 322 2.72 -7.69 -14.78
C VAL A 322 1.53 -7.15 -14.01
N SER A 323 1.06 -7.95 -13.05
CA SER A 323 0.09 -7.53 -12.05
C SER A 323 0.47 -8.04 -10.68
N VAL A 324 0.10 -7.29 -9.64
CA VAL A 324 0.33 -7.65 -8.24
C VAL A 324 -1.01 -7.57 -7.52
N SER A 325 -1.36 -8.62 -6.79
CA SER A 325 -2.55 -8.70 -5.94
C SER A 325 -2.10 -8.85 -4.49
N ILE A 326 -2.73 -8.10 -3.58
CA ILE A 326 -2.42 -8.15 -2.15
C ILE A 326 -3.72 -8.33 -1.35
N GLY A 327 -3.71 -9.28 -0.41
CA GLY A 327 -4.84 -9.61 0.44
C GLY A 327 -6.06 -10.05 -0.37
N ASN A 328 -5.87 -10.95 -1.34
CA ASN A 328 -6.90 -11.42 -2.26
C ASN A 328 -7.57 -10.31 -3.08
N GLY A 329 -6.77 -9.32 -3.50
CA GLY A 329 -7.23 -8.19 -4.31
C GLY A 329 -7.91 -7.07 -3.53
N ALA A 330 -7.92 -7.15 -2.19
CA ALA A 330 -8.46 -6.08 -1.34
C ALA A 330 -7.65 -4.77 -1.44
N ILE A 331 -6.37 -4.88 -1.79
CA ILE A 331 -5.50 -3.74 -2.11
C ILE A 331 -5.21 -3.79 -3.60
N VAL A 332 -5.31 -2.62 -4.24
CA VAL A 332 -4.97 -2.44 -5.65
C VAL A 332 -3.64 -1.66 -5.73
N PRO A 333 -2.52 -2.35 -5.95
CA PRO A 333 -1.24 -1.71 -6.27
C PRO A 333 -1.34 -0.81 -7.50
N THR A 334 -0.58 0.28 -7.48
CA THR A 334 -0.46 1.23 -8.60
C THR A 334 1.01 1.39 -8.99
N ASP A 335 1.31 1.98 -10.15
CA ASP A 335 2.67 2.23 -10.63
C ASP A 335 3.60 1.01 -10.61
N ILE A 336 3.06 -0.16 -11.00
CA ILE A 336 3.82 -1.40 -11.04
C ILE A 336 4.91 -1.30 -12.11
N LYS A 337 6.16 -1.51 -11.70
CA LYS A 337 7.35 -1.40 -12.54
C LYS A 337 8.27 -2.59 -12.30
N ILE A 338 8.60 -3.31 -13.37
CA ILE A 338 9.72 -4.23 -13.37
C ILE A 338 10.99 -3.40 -13.51
N VAL A 339 11.82 -3.39 -12.46
CA VAL A 339 13.10 -2.67 -12.48
C VAL A 339 14.16 -3.51 -13.19
N ASN A 340 14.19 -4.82 -12.91
CA ASN A 340 15.05 -5.82 -13.55
C ASN A 340 14.49 -7.23 -13.29
N ASN A 341 15.24 -8.29 -13.66
CA ASN A 341 14.81 -9.69 -13.48
C ASN A 341 14.60 -10.14 -12.02
N THR A 342 15.03 -9.35 -11.04
CA THR A 342 14.97 -9.69 -9.62
C THR A 342 14.23 -8.67 -8.77
N LEU A 343 13.78 -7.54 -9.32
CA LEU A 343 13.13 -6.48 -8.58
C LEU A 343 11.90 -5.93 -9.30
N ILE A 344 10.76 -5.99 -8.61
CA ILE A 344 9.52 -5.28 -8.96
C ILE A 344 9.26 -4.20 -7.91
N THR A 345 8.84 -3.01 -8.34
CA THR A 345 8.38 -1.94 -7.44
C THR A 345 6.96 -1.50 -7.79
N PHE A 346 6.18 -1.08 -6.80
CA PHE A 346 4.83 -0.54 -6.98
C PHE A 346 4.43 0.31 -5.77
N ALA A 347 3.43 1.16 -5.94
CA ALA A 347 2.86 1.97 -4.88
C ALA A 347 1.64 1.27 -4.25
N VAL A 348 1.64 1.20 -2.92
CA VAL A 348 0.54 0.68 -2.10
C VAL A 348 -0.11 1.86 -1.37
N PRO A 349 -1.45 1.99 -1.39
CA PRO A 349 -2.16 3.03 -0.66
C PRO A 349 -2.09 2.84 0.87
N PRO A 350 -2.53 3.82 1.67
CA PRO A 350 -2.79 3.63 3.10
C PRO A 350 -3.71 2.44 3.37
N LYS A 351 -3.56 1.79 4.53
CA LYS A 351 -4.36 0.65 4.95
C LYS A 351 -5.85 1.01 4.98
N PRO A 352 -6.72 0.21 4.32
CA PRO A 352 -8.17 0.33 4.47
C PRO A 352 -8.63 0.12 5.92
N LYS A 353 -9.71 0.78 6.34
CA LYS A 353 -10.17 0.83 7.75
C LYS A 353 -10.31 -0.54 8.41
N ASP A 354 -10.87 -1.51 7.68
CA ASP A 354 -11.26 -2.83 8.22
C ASP A 354 -10.31 -3.98 7.84
N MET A 355 -9.14 -3.65 7.28
CA MET A 355 -8.14 -4.63 6.88
C MET A 355 -7.15 -4.94 8.01
N VAL A 356 -6.71 -6.21 8.10
CA VAL A 356 -5.63 -6.62 9.01
C VAL A 356 -4.29 -5.99 8.60
N LEU A 357 -3.37 -5.86 9.56
CA LEU A 357 -2.09 -5.16 9.37
C LEU A 357 -1.00 -6.02 8.76
N SER A 358 -1.07 -7.34 8.92
CA SER A 358 0.05 -8.23 8.64
C SER A 358 -0.43 -9.54 8.02
N ASN A 359 0.51 -10.28 7.45
CA ASN A 359 0.30 -11.58 6.83
C ASN A 359 -0.73 -11.54 5.69
N LEU A 360 -0.66 -10.49 4.87
CA LEU A 360 -1.49 -10.34 3.68
C LEU A 360 -0.84 -11.13 2.54
N GLU A 361 -1.58 -12.08 1.99
CA GLU A 361 -1.12 -12.85 0.83
C GLU A 361 -0.76 -11.91 -0.32
N LEU A 362 0.40 -12.11 -0.94
CA LEU A 362 0.84 -11.36 -2.10
C LEU A 362 1.05 -12.32 -3.27
N VAL A 363 0.44 -12.00 -4.41
CA VAL A 363 0.56 -12.78 -5.64
C VAL A 363 1.05 -11.88 -6.76
N VAL A 364 2.18 -12.24 -7.36
CA VAL A 364 2.71 -11.62 -8.58
C VAL A 364 2.28 -12.47 -9.76
N THR A 365 1.66 -11.87 -10.77
CA THR A 365 1.30 -12.56 -12.03
C THR A 365 2.01 -11.89 -13.20
N ILE A 366 2.80 -12.68 -13.93
CA ILE A 366 3.53 -12.25 -15.13
C ILE A 366 3.07 -13.11 -16.30
N ASP A 367 2.57 -12.48 -17.36
CA ASP A 367 2.10 -13.14 -18.59
C ASP A 367 1.17 -14.34 -18.32
N GLY A 368 0.25 -14.16 -17.36
CA GLY A 368 -0.74 -15.17 -16.94
C GLY A 368 -0.23 -16.22 -15.94
N ALA A 369 1.07 -16.28 -15.64
CA ALA A 369 1.63 -17.17 -14.64
C ALA A 369 1.74 -16.48 -13.26
N SER A 370 1.01 -17.00 -12.28
CA SER A 370 1.02 -16.49 -10.90
C SER A 370 2.07 -17.19 -10.04
N SER A 371 2.71 -16.42 -9.15
CA SER A 371 3.55 -16.94 -8.06
C SER A 371 2.73 -17.83 -7.13
N ILE A 372 3.41 -18.72 -6.40
CA ILE A 372 2.80 -19.49 -5.32
C ILE A 372 3.04 -18.72 -4.02
N ALA A 373 1.99 -18.49 -3.24
CA ALA A 373 2.13 -17.92 -1.92
C ALA A 373 2.94 -18.88 -1.02
N GLN A 374 4.08 -18.42 -0.52
CA GLN A 374 4.86 -19.10 0.51
C GLN A 374 4.68 -18.36 1.83
N ASP A 375 4.77 -19.08 2.96
CA ASP A 375 4.53 -18.53 4.30
C ASP A 375 5.43 -17.30 4.61
N ASP A 376 6.65 -17.26 4.06
CA ASP A 376 7.62 -16.18 4.26
C ASP A 376 7.46 -15.01 3.25
N THR A 377 6.50 -15.09 2.32
CA THR A 377 6.29 -14.13 1.23
C THR A 377 4.97 -13.37 1.38
N VAL A 378 4.67 -12.95 2.60
CA VAL A 378 3.48 -12.16 2.93
C VAL A 378 3.78 -10.68 3.06
N PHE A 379 2.85 -9.84 2.63
CA PHE A 379 2.92 -8.39 2.81
C PHE A 379 2.37 -7.97 4.17
N SER A 380 3.00 -6.96 4.78
CA SER A 380 2.54 -6.36 6.03
C SER A 380 2.71 -4.84 5.99
N TYR A 381 1.78 -4.12 6.61
CA TYR A 381 1.95 -2.72 6.90
C TYR A 381 2.67 -2.50 8.23
N ASP A 382 3.54 -1.50 8.28
CA ASP A 382 4.18 -1.06 9.51
C ASP A 382 3.19 -0.31 10.40
N ARG A 383 3.32 -0.50 11.72
CA ARG A 383 2.57 0.26 12.72
C ARG A 383 3.21 1.64 12.94
N PRO A 384 2.40 2.68 13.22
CA PRO A 384 2.91 3.94 13.74
C PRO A 384 3.71 3.67 15.02
N THR A 385 4.88 4.29 15.15
CA THR A 385 5.77 4.04 16.29
C THR A 385 6.13 5.35 16.97
N LEU A 386 5.88 5.47 18.27
CA LEU A 386 6.36 6.57 19.09
C LEU A 386 7.75 6.25 19.62
N VAL A 387 8.68 7.18 19.45
CA VAL A 387 10.11 7.00 19.74
C VAL A 387 10.48 7.66 21.05
N SER A 388 10.11 8.93 21.23
CA SER A 388 10.49 9.72 22.40
C SER A 388 9.51 10.85 22.68
N SER A 389 9.62 11.43 23.86
CA SER A 389 8.91 12.66 24.20
C SER A 389 9.83 13.62 24.96
N LYS A 390 9.55 14.92 24.84
CA LYS A 390 10.24 15.96 25.59
C LYS A 390 9.30 17.13 25.82
N GLN A 391 9.24 17.59 27.06
CA GLN A 391 8.67 18.90 27.37
C GLN A 391 9.78 19.96 27.31
N ILE A 392 9.50 21.01 26.57
CA ILE A 392 10.21 22.30 26.51
C ILE A 392 9.27 23.33 27.15
N VAL A 393 9.77 24.51 27.52
CA VAL A 393 9.02 25.56 28.21
C VAL A 393 7.63 25.77 27.61
N ASP A 394 7.55 26.03 26.31
CA ASP A 394 6.30 26.38 25.64
C ASP A 394 5.64 25.18 24.93
N ASN A 395 6.31 24.03 24.84
CA ASN A 395 5.84 22.92 24.00
C ASN A 395 6.09 21.53 24.60
N ILE A 396 5.16 20.61 24.39
CA ILE A 396 5.40 19.17 24.53
C ILE A 396 5.57 18.58 23.13
N VAL A 397 6.73 17.97 22.87
CA VAL A 397 7.06 17.36 21.59
C VAL A 397 7.15 15.85 21.77
N ILE A 398 6.37 15.10 21.00
CA ILE A 398 6.48 13.64 20.87
C ILE A 398 7.04 13.35 19.48
N THR A 399 8.10 12.54 19.41
CA THR A 399 8.71 12.12 18.14
C THR A 399 8.25 10.71 17.80
N GLY A 400 7.86 10.47 16.55
CA GLY A 400 7.46 9.15 16.08
C GLY A 400 7.81 8.89 14.61
N ARG A 401 7.54 7.68 14.15
CA ARG A 401 7.78 7.18 12.80
C ARG A 401 6.52 6.58 12.22
N ASN A 402 6.42 6.56 10.89
CA ASN A 402 5.26 6.03 10.18
C ASN A 402 3.97 6.72 10.67
N ILE A 403 4.01 8.05 10.82
CA ILE A 403 2.89 8.88 11.26
C ILE A 403 2.53 9.82 10.11
N ALA A 404 1.31 9.67 9.58
CA ALA A 404 0.81 10.55 8.54
C ALA A 404 0.64 11.97 9.08
N LEU A 405 1.00 12.98 8.27
CA LEU A 405 0.74 14.39 8.54
C LEU A 405 -0.76 14.71 8.30
N SER A 406 -1.61 14.16 9.16
CA SER A 406 -3.06 14.24 9.05
C SER A 406 -3.68 14.86 10.30
N SER A 407 -4.71 15.69 10.10
CA SER A 407 -5.53 16.26 11.19
C SER A 407 -6.31 15.20 11.99
N MET A 408 -6.33 13.95 11.56
CA MET A 408 -6.98 12.83 12.25
C MET A 408 -6.11 12.18 13.34
N VAL A 409 -4.86 12.59 13.53
CA VAL A 409 -4.01 12.05 14.60
C VAL A 409 -4.53 12.54 15.95
N VAL A 410 -4.88 11.59 16.82
CA VAL A 410 -5.28 11.84 18.20
C VAL A 410 -4.33 11.10 19.12
N VAL A 411 -3.79 11.81 20.12
CA VAL A 411 -2.87 11.27 21.12
C VAL A 411 -3.63 10.99 22.40
N PHE A 412 -3.58 9.76 22.87
CA PHE A 412 -4.25 9.29 24.07
C PHE A 412 -3.26 9.18 25.21
N PHE A 413 -3.60 9.77 26.34
CA PHE A 413 -2.89 9.68 27.61
C PHE A 413 -3.65 8.73 28.55
N ASP A 414 -2.96 8.11 29.51
CA ASP A 414 -3.39 6.98 30.36
C ASP A 414 -4.72 7.14 31.14
N LYS A 415 -5.40 8.29 31.06
CA LYS A 415 -6.56 8.67 31.87
C LYS A 415 -7.76 9.13 31.03
N ASP A 416 -7.99 8.45 29.90
CA ASP A 416 -9.03 8.79 28.92
C ASP A 416 -8.96 10.22 28.37
N THR A 417 -7.83 10.90 28.61
CA THR A 417 -7.57 12.20 28.03
C THR A 417 -7.01 11.98 26.64
N SER A 418 -7.67 12.57 25.65
CA SER A 418 -7.14 12.64 24.30
C SER A 418 -6.87 14.09 23.93
N LEU A 419 -5.72 14.33 23.32
CA LEU A 419 -5.32 15.64 22.83
C LEU A 419 -5.10 15.57 21.32
N ARG A 420 -5.51 16.64 20.64
CA ARG A 420 -5.13 16.85 19.24
C ARG A 420 -3.84 17.67 19.22
N PRO A 421 -2.86 17.29 18.40
CA PRO A 421 -1.64 18.07 18.23
C PRO A 421 -1.96 19.45 17.67
N ASP A 422 -1.26 20.48 18.14
CA ASP A 422 -1.33 21.82 17.54
C ASP A 422 -0.60 21.86 16.20
N SER A 423 0.48 21.07 16.07
CA SER A 423 1.15 20.86 14.79
C SER A 423 1.72 19.45 14.64
N LEU A 424 1.78 19.03 13.38
CA LEU A 424 2.44 17.82 12.90
C LEU A 424 3.42 18.23 11.80
N SER A 425 4.69 17.89 11.96
CA SER A 425 5.73 18.23 10.98
C SER A 425 6.79 17.14 10.90
N ASN A 426 7.39 16.96 9.73
CA ASN A 426 8.54 16.07 9.61
C ASN A 426 9.81 16.76 10.11
N ASN A 427 10.62 16.01 10.84
CA ASN A 427 11.97 16.39 11.21
C ASN A 427 12.87 16.29 9.97
N THR A 428 13.44 17.42 9.57
CA THR A 428 14.27 17.56 8.36
C THR A 428 15.53 16.69 8.39
N ASN A 429 15.96 16.23 9.56
CA ASN A 429 17.23 15.52 9.71
C ASN A 429 17.10 14.00 9.61
N ASN A 430 15.93 13.43 9.90
CA ASN A 430 15.77 11.97 10.00
C ASN A 430 14.39 11.45 9.55
N ASN A 431 13.54 12.30 8.95
CA ASN A 431 12.17 11.97 8.54
C ASN A 431 11.25 11.43 9.65
N ASP A 432 11.62 11.57 10.93
CA ASP A 432 10.69 11.32 12.02
C ASP A 432 9.59 12.39 12.02
N THR A 433 8.39 12.06 12.45
CA THR A 433 7.29 13.02 12.64
C THR A 433 7.34 13.59 14.06
N LEU A 434 7.33 14.92 14.15
CA LEU A 434 7.18 15.68 15.38
C LEU A 434 5.70 15.98 15.60
N ILE A 435 5.20 15.58 16.76
CA ILE A 435 3.86 15.85 17.26
C ILE A 435 4.01 16.90 18.35
N THR A 436 3.55 18.11 18.11
CA THR A 436 3.77 19.24 19.02
C THR A 436 2.46 19.69 19.63
N PHE A 437 2.47 19.86 20.95
CA PHE A 437 1.42 20.51 21.73
C PHE A 437 1.98 21.81 22.31
N ASP A 438 1.33 22.92 22.02
CA ASP A 438 1.55 24.18 22.72
C ASP A 438 1.08 24.00 24.17
N VAL A 439 1.91 24.38 25.12
CA VAL A 439 1.55 24.28 26.53
C VAL A 439 0.29 25.08 26.83
N ASP A 440 0.01 26.18 26.12
CA ASP A 440 -1.20 27.00 26.31
C ASP A 440 -2.48 26.35 25.75
N SER A 441 -2.38 25.45 24.77
CA SER A 441 -3.53 24.71 24.22
C SER A 441 -3.98 23.56 25.13
N ILE A 442 -3.10 23.09 26.01
CA ILE A 442 -3.38 21.94 26.87
C ILE A 442 -4.43 22.30 27.95
N PRO A 443 -5.47 21.48 28.18
CA PRO A 443 -6.45 21.71 29.22
C PRO A 443 -5.86 21.82 30.63
N TYR A 444 -6.38 22.75 31.45
CA TYR A 444 -5.91 23.01 32.82
C TYR A 444 -6.11 21.85 33.81
N ASN A 445 -6.93 20.86 33.46
CA ASN A 445 -7.15 19.65 34.25
C ASN A 445 -6.05 18.59 34.05
N ILE A 446 -5.10 18.81 33.12
CA ILE A 446 -3.93 17.95 32.97
C ILE A 446 -2.95 18.23 34.11
N ALA A 447 -2.70 17.21 34.92
CA ALA A 447 -1.77 17.26 36.03
C ALA A 447 -0.32 17.07 35.57
N SER A 448 0.63 17.61 36.34
CA SER A 448 2.03 17.20 36.28
C SER A 448 2.19 15.73 36.69
N GLY A 449 3.14 15.04 36.07
CA GLY A 449 3.39 13.63 36.32
C GLY A 449 3.95 12.89 35.10
N SER A 450 4.10 11.58 35.26
CA SER A 450 4.57 10.67 34.21
C SER A 450 3.38 9.89 33.65
N TYR A 451 3.11 10.04 32.35
CA TYR A 451 2.07 9.34 31.61
C TYR A 451 2.75 8.22 30.81
N SER A 452 2.56 6.97 31.21
CA SER A 452 3.39 5.82 30.77
C SER A 452 2.84 5.05 29.56
N LYS A 453 1.56 5.21 29.26
CA LYS A 453 0.81 4.56 28.18
C LYS A 453 0.31 5.62 27.21
N VAL A 454 1.14 6.59 26.84
CA VAL A 454 0.79 7.54 25.78
C VAL A 454 0.93 6.85 24.44
N TYR A 455 -0.14 6.85 23.64
CA TYR A 455 -0.16 6.27 22.31
C TYR A 455 -0.92 7.14 21.34
N ILE A 456 -0.74 6.89 20.04
CA ILE A 456 -1.58 7.48 19.00
C ILE A 456 -2.51 6.44 18.41
N ASN A 457 -3.69 6.93 18.02
CA ASN A 457 -4.59 6.19 17.14
C ASN A 457 -4.66 6.93 15.81
N ALA A 458 -4.05 6.37 14.76
CA ALA A 458 -4.12 6.90 13.41
C ALA A 458 -4.92 5.90 12.57
N ASN A 459 -6.10 6.29 12.09
CA ASN A 459 -6.98 5.45 11.26
C ASN A 459 -7.30 4.07 11.88
N ASN A 460 -7.64 4.04 13.18
CA ASN A 460 -7.91 2.81 13.95
C ASN A 460 -6.69 1.90 14.17
N ILE A 461 -5.47 2.42 13.98
CA ILE A 461 -4.23 1.70 14.24
C ILE A 461 -3.53 2.34 15.42
N ARG A 462 -3.34 1.53 16.46
CA ARG A 462 -2.66 1.94 17.68
C ARG A 462 -1.14 1.79 17.57
N SER A 463 -0.41 2.82 17.96
CA SER A 463 1.05 2.74 18.13
C SER A 463 1.48 1.94 19.35
N ASN A 464 2.79 1.80 19.55
CA ASN A 464 3.36 1.49 20.87
C ASN A 464 3.12 2.64 21.87
N TYR A 465 3.41 2.36 23.13
CA TYR A 465 3.41 3.36 24.20
C TYR A 465 4.74 4.11 24.27
N VAL A 466 4.67 5.39 24.62
CA VAL A 466 5.80 6.20 25.07
C VAL A 466 5.45 6.85 26.41
N THR A 467 6.47 7.10 27.23
CA THR A 467 6.28 7.88 28.45
C THR A 467 6.37 9.37 28.14
N VAL A 468 5.39 10.16 28.58
CA VAL A 468 5.42 11.63 28.55
C VAL A 468 5.49 12.15 29.98
N ASN A 469 6.53 12.94 30.27
CA ASN A 469 6.72 13.56 31.57
C ASN A 469 6.31 15.03 31.49
N ILE A 470 5.24 15.39 32.20
CA ILE A 470 4.75 16.75 32.31
C ILE A 470 5.22 17.32 33.65
N LYS A 471 6.00 18.41 33.58
CA LYS A 471 6.56 19.16 34.71
C LYS A 471 5.90 20.55 34.79
N PRO A 472 5.78 21.14 35.99
CA PRO A 472 5.30 22.50 36.18
C PRO A 472 6.20 23.52 35.48
N ILE A 473 5.57 24.57 34.95
CA ILE A 473 6.27 25.71 34.36
C ILE A 473 5.84 27.02 35.01
N ILE A 474 6.77 27.97 35.15
CA ILE A 474 6.48 29.35 35.52
C ILE A 474 6.68 30.23 34.29
N VAL A 475 5.61 30.91 33.87
CA VAL A 475 5.63 31.84 32.73
C VAL A 475 6.03 33.24 33.21
N SER A 476 5.48 33.69 34.34
CA SER A 476 5.80 35.00 34.91
C SER A 476 5.50 35.07 36.41
N SER A 477 5.92 36.16 37.05
CA SER A 477 5.61 36.43 38.45
C SER A 477 5.37 37.92 38.71
N THR A 478 4.52 38.25 39.68
CA THR A 478 4.54 39.59 40.27
C THR A 478 5.77 39.76 41.17
N HIS A 479 6.27 40.98 41.29
CA HIS A 479 7.44 41.29 42.12
C HIS A 479 7.00 41.80 43.51
N ALA A 480 7.64 41.30 44.56
CA ALA A 480 7.40 41.79 45.92
C ALA A 480 8.25 43.04 46.21
N PRO A 481 7.74 44.01 46.99
CA PRO A 481 8.55 45.07 47.58
C PRO A 481 9.67 44.52 48.47
N VAL A 482 10.65 45.36 48.81
CA VAL A 482 11.75 44.93 49.71
C VAL A 482 11.29 44.53 51.11
N GLN A 483 10.15 45.09 51.56
CA GLN A 483 9.46 44.72 52.80
C GLN A 483 8.73 43.37 52.70
N GLY A 484 8.72 42.73 51.54
CA GLY A 484 7.92 41.54 51.27
C GLY A 484 6.50 41.90 50.81
N GLY A 485 5.70 40.88 50.53
CA GLY A 485 4.33 41.07 50.06
C GLY A 485 3.77 39.88 49.30
N LEU A 486 2.57 40.07 48.74
CA LEU A 486 1.92 39.05 47.94
C LEU A 486 2.63 38.88 46.59
N VAL A 487 3.04 37.66 46.29
CA VAL A 487 3.58 37.22 45.00
C VAL A 487 2.57 36.29 44.35
N THR A 488 2.30 36.53 43.07
CA THR A 488 1.56 35.60 42.21
C THR A 488 2.52 35.05 41.17
N LEU A 489 2.69 33.73 41.15
CA LEU A 489 3.40 32.99 40.12
C LEU A 489 2.38 32.50 39.10
N PHE A 490 2.52 32.89 37.84
CA PHE A 490 1.68 32.47 36.72
C PHE A 490 2.36 31.37 35.92
N GLY A 491 1.58 30.41 35.43
CA GLY A 491 2.13 29.22 34.77
C GLY A 491 1.17 28.04 34.77
N ARG A 492 1.68 26.83 34.49
CA ARG A 492 0.86 25.63 34.23
C ARG A 492 1.37 24.39 34.95
N PHE A 493 0.49 23.38 35.00
CA PHE A 493 0.73 22.04 35.55
C PHE A 493 1.07 22.01 37.05
N TRP A 494 0.47 22.90 37.85
CA TRP A 494 0.68 22.94 39.31
C TRP A 494 0.06 21.77 40.07
N ASN A 495 -0.95 21.15 39.46
CA ASN A 495 -1.68 20.04 40.05
C ASN A 495 -0.84 18.76 39.90
N ALA A 496 -0.80 17.94 40.93
CA ALA A 496 -0.27 16.57 40.84
C ALA A 496 -1.43 15.59 40.62
N ASP A 497 -1.09 14.38 40.20
CA ASP A 497 -2.04 13.29 39.95
C ASP A 497 -2.71 12.70 41.20
N THR A 498 -2.64 13.40 42.34
CA THR A 498 -3.18 12.93 43.62
C THR A 498 -4.28 13.87 44.10
N PRO A 499 -5.36 13.35 44.70
CA PRO A 499 -6.52 14.14 45.13
C PRO A 499 -6.20 15.20 46.19
N GLN A 500 -5.02 15.13 46.82
CA GLN A 500 -4.44 16.21 47.61
C GLN A 500 -3.05 16.52 47.05
N THR A 501 -2.94 17.56 46.24
CA THR A 501 -1.63 18.10 45.84
C THR A 501 -1.15 19.06 46.92
N SER A 502 -0.11 18.72 47.67
CA SER A 502 0.55 19.67 48.57
C SER A 502 1.64 20.42 47.81
N ILE A 503 1.51 21.75 47.72
CA ILE A 503 2.49 22.61 47.06
C ILE A 503 3.27 23.39 48.11
N LYS A 504 4.61 23.37 48.00
CA LYS A 504 5.48 24.28 48.74
C LYS A 504 6.36 25.06 47.76
N VAL A 505 6.48 26.36 48.01
CA VAL A 505 7.30 27.27 47.21
C VAL A 505 8.38 27.86 48.09
N THR A 506 9.62 27.77 47.63
CA THR A 506 10.77 28.43 48.26
C THR A 506 11.44 29.32 47.21
N ILE A 507 11.68 30.58 47.55
CA ILE A 507 12.31 31.57 46.65
C ILE A 507 13.58 32.10 47.32
N GLY A 508 14.73 31.96 46.66
CA GLY A 508 16.03 32.40 47.22
C GLY A 508 16.35 31.74 48.58
N GLY A 509 15.91 30.50 48.79
CA GLY A 509 16.04 29.78 50.06
C GLY A 509 15.03 30.18 51.15
N LYS A 510 14.15 31.15 50.90
CA LYS A 510 13.12 31.60 51.85
C LYS A 510 11.76 30.96 51.52
N ALA A 511 11.03 30.51 52.53
CA ALA A 511 9.70 29.96 52.35
C ALA A 511 8.72 31.05 51.86
N CYS A 512 7.93 30.73 50.83
CA CYS A 512 6.81 31.54 50.35
C CYS A 512 5.51 30.81 50.70
N PRO A 513 4.97 30.96 51.92
CA PRO A 513 3.74 30.31 52.33
C PRO A 513 2.57 30.71 51.43
N LEU A 514 1.78 29.73 51.00
CA LEU A 514 0.64 29.96 50.12
C LEU A 514 -0.42 30.84 50.81
N SER A 515 -0.92 31.85 50.10
CA SER A 515 -1.99 32.72 50.59
C SER A 515 -3.39 32.14 50.34
N SER A 516 -3.49 31.22 49.38
CA SER A 516 -4.72 30.54 48.99
C SER A 516 -4.37 29.18 48.37
N PRO A 517 -5.34 28.26 48.26
CA PRO A 517 -5.16 27.06 47.43
C PRO A 517 -4.67 27.45 46.03
N PRO A 518 -3.73 26.68 45.44
CA PRO A 518 -3.26 26.93 44.09
C PRO A 518 -4.42 26.78 43.10
N SER A 519 -4.44 27.67 42.11
CA SER A 519 -5.34 27.54 40.96
C SER A 519 -4.58 26.89 39.79
N PRO A 520 -5.28 26.36 38.77
CA PRO A 520 -4.60 25.77 37.61
C PRO A 520 -3.70 26.73 36.82
N ALA A 521 -3.89 28.04 36.95
CA ALA A 521 -3.13 29.07 36.22
C ALA A 521 -2.14 29.83 37.11
N ALA A 522 -2.30 29.80 38.43
CA ALA A 522 -1.51 30.62 39.32
C ALA A 522 -1.38 30.08 40.76
N ILE A 523 -0.21 30.31 41.33
CA ILE A 523 0.10 30.11 42.75
C ILE A 523 0.27 31.48 43.40
N ARG A 524 -0.40 31.71 44.53
CA ARG A 524 -0.28 32.94 45.31
C ARG A 524 0.37 32.64 46.65
N CYS A 525 1.43 33.38 47.00
CA CYS A 525 2.17 33.19 48.23
C CYS A 525 2.71 34.51 48.79
N PHE A 526 2.98 34.54 50.10
CA PHE A 526 3.55 35.71 50.75
C PHE A 526 5.07 35.61 50.83
N MET A 527 5.75 36.49 50.11
CA MET A 527 7.21 36.56 50.15
C MET A 527 7.65 37.39 51.36
N PRO A 528 8.56 36.89 52.21
CA PRO A 528 9.13 37.70 53.29
C PRO A 528 10.02 38.84 52.75
N PRO A 529 10.37 39.82 53.61
CA PRO A 529 11.32 40.88 53.27
C PRO A 529 12.61 40.33 52.63
N GLY A 530 13.10 41.01 51.60
CA GLY A 530 14.29 40.60 50.84
C GLY A 530 14.59 41.52 49.67
N THR A 531 15.65 41.18 48.93
CA THR A 531 16.17 41.99 47.81
C THR A 531 16.77 41.10 46.73
N GLY A 532 17.10 41.73 45.60
CA GLY A 532 17.96 41.16 44.57
C GLY A 532 17.20 40.56 43.39
N LEU A 533 17.96 40.36 42.32
CA LEU A 533 17.53 39.69 41.10
C LEU A 533 17.92 38.20 41.11
N ASN A 534 17.42 37.46 40.12
CA ASN A 534 17.83 36.08 39.83
C ASN A 534 17.65 35.07 40.99
N GLN A 535 16.68 35.30 41.88
CA GLN A 535 16.37 34.40 42.98
C GLN A 535 15.84 33.07 42.44
N SER A 536 16.46 31.97 42.85
CA SER A 536 16.02 30.63 42.44
C SER A 536 14.66 30.30 43.06
N ILE A 537 13.77 29.72 42.27
CA ILE A 537 12.48 29.21 42.74
C ILE A 537 12.55 27.69 42.78
N GLN A 538 12.37 27.13 43.97
CA GLN A 538 12.22 25.70 44.20
C GLN A 538 10.74 25.40 44.49
N LEU A 539 10.16 24.55 43.64
CA LEU A 539 8.80 24.06 43.79
C LEU A 539 8.85 22.62 44.31
N GLN A 540 8.06 22.34 45.34
CA GLN A 540 7.83 20.97 45.80
C GLN A 540 6.35 20.62 45.61
N LEU A 541 6.10 19.49 44.95
CA LEU A 541 4.79 18.89 44.81
C LEU A 541 4.79 17.57 45.59
N ASN A 542 3.84 17.40 46.52
CA ASN A 542 3.72 16.20 47.35
C ASN A 542 5.00 15.83 48.11
N GLY A 543 5.75 16.85 48.55
CA GLY A 543 7.00 16.68 49.30
C GLY A 543 8.22 16.36 48.46
N SER A 544 8.09 16.16 47.14
CA SER A 544 9.22 16.01 46.22
C SER A 544 9.55 17.32 45.52
N VAL A 545 10.83 17.66 45.45
CA VAL A 545 11.30 18.79 44.64
C VAL A 545 11.08 18.44 43.17
N VAL A 546 10.39 19.33 42.45
CA VAL A 546 10.10 19.13 41.04
C VAL A 546 11.04 20.00 40.22
N ASP A 547 11.70 19.35 39.26
CA ASP A 547 12.51 20.03 38.27
C ASP A 547 11.63 20.83 37.30
N ARG A 548 12.10 22.00 36.86
CA ARG A 548 11.34 22.92 36.01
C ARG A 548 12.12 23.23 34.74
N PRO A 549 11.57 22.96 33.54
CA PRO A 549 12.29 23.19 32.29
C PRO A 549 12.51 24.69 31.99
N ASP A 550 11.71 25.59 32.58
CA ASP A 550 11.78 27.04 32.33
C ASP A 550 12.93 27.75 33.06
N ASN A 551 13.46 27.17 34.15
CA ASN A 551 14.50 27.76 35.01
C ASN A 551 14.26 29.25 35.39
N TYR A 552 13.01 29.69 35.40
CA TYR A 552 12.58 31.06 35.70
C TYR A 552 13.12 31.50 37.05
N LYS A 553 13.61 32.75 37.11
CA LYS A 553 14.15 33.37 38.31
C LYS A 553 13.24 34.50 38.78
N PHE A 554 13.04 34.57 40.08
CA PHE A 554 12.30 35.65 40.71
C PHE A 554 13.19 36.87 40.95
N GLN A 555 12.59 38.05 40.97
CA GLN A 555 13.24 39.28 41.42
C GLN A 555 12.30 40.11 42.31
N TYR A 556 12.88 40.87 43.23
CA TYR A 556 12.13 41.88 43.98
C TYR A 556 11.88 43.12 43.12
N GLN A 557 11.00 44.02 43.57
CA GLN A 557 10.75 45.28 42.88
C GLN A 557 12.00 46.15 42.84
N ASN A 558 12.19 46.85 41.72
CA ASN A 558 13.27 47.82 41.58
C ASN A 558 13.14 48.96 42.60
N PRO A 559 14.26 49.54 43.06
CA PRO A 559 14.23 50.78 43.82
C PRO A 559 13.58 51.88 42.97
N VAL A 560 12.80 52.75 43.60
CA VAL A 560 12.15 53.89 42.94
C VAL A 560 12.62 55.15 43.64
N ILE A 561 13.12 56.12 42.88
CA ILE A 561 13.51 57.42 43.41
C ILE A 561 12.36 58.40 43.12
N VAL A 562 11.81 59.00 44.17
CA VAL A 562 10.72 59.97 44.09
C VAL A 562 11.24 61.39 44.21
N ASP A 563 12.26 61.60 45.06
CA ASP A 563 12.86 62.91 45.29
C ASP A 563 14.35 62.79 45.66
N ILE A 564 15.12 63.83 45.36
CA ILE A 564 16.53 63.96 45.73
C ILE A 564 16.76 65.38 46.23
N SER A 565 17.20 65.53 47.49
CA SER A 565 17.48 66.84 48.07
C SER A 565 18.56 67.59 47.28
N GLU A 566 18.47 68.91 47.20
CA GLU A 566 19.48 69.72 46.53
C GLU A 566 20.88 69.53 47.15
N GLY A 567 21.89 69.40 46.29
CA GLY A 567 23.29 69.30 46.69
C GLY A 567 23.97 70.66 46.82
N SER A 568 24.99 70.73 47.68
CA SER A 568 25.92 71.86 47.74
C SER A 568 27.10 71.65 46.80
N SER A 569 27.56 72.71 46.14
CA SER A 569 28.81 72.70 45.34
C SER A 569 30.07 72.38 46.16
N LYS A 570 29.99 72.39 47.50
CA LYS A 570 31.07 71.96 48.41
C LYS A 570 30.99 70.47 48.79
N GLY A 571 30.10 69.70 48.18
CA GLY A 571 29.79 68.35 48.61
C GLY A 571 28.91 68.31 49.86
N GLY A 572 28.70 67.10 50.39
CA GLY A 572 27.93 66.83 51.59
C GLY A 572 26.91 65.71 51.41
N VAL A 573 26.02 65.58 52.39
CA VAL A 573 24.99 64.53 52.42
C VAL A 573 23.78 64.94 51.59
N VAL A 574 23.50 64.18 50.55
CA VAL A 574 22.30 64.23 49.72
C VAL A 574 21.32 63.17 50.20
N THR A 575 20.08 63.56 50.44
CA THR A 575 18.98 62.65 50.83
C THR A 575 18.20 62.24 49.60
N LEU A 576 18.03 60.93 49.39
CA LEU A 576 17.15 60.39 48.36
C LEU A 576 15.92 59.79 49.04
N ILE A 577 14.73 60.21 48.61
CA ILE A 577 13.44 59.72 49.07
C ILE A 577 12.81 58.87 47.96
N GLY A 578 12.21 57.76 48.32
CA GLY A 578 11.77 56.78 47.35
C GLY A 578 11.05 55.58 47.96
N ALA A 579 11.16 54.45 47.29
CA ALA A 579 10.67 53.15 47.75
C ALA A 579 11.63 52.04 47.34
N ASN A 580 11.51 50.88 47.99
CA ASN A 580 12.30 49.68 47.69
C ASN A 580 13.82 49.84 47.88
N PHE A 581 14.26 50.68 48.82
CA PHE A 581 15.67 50.76 49.21
C PHE A 581 16.05 49.66 50.23
N ALA A 582 17.32 49.25 50.25
CA ALA A 582 17.84 48.29 51.23
C ALA A 582 19.36 48.39 51.43
N ASN A 583 19.90 47.69 52.43
CA ASN A 583 21.30 47.77 52.88
C ASN A 583 22.39 47.50 51.81
N LYS A 584 22.14 46.68 50.79
CA LYS A 584 23.10 46.43 49.70
C LYS A 584 22.97 47.49 48.60
N LEU A 585 23.10 48.75 48.98
CA LEU A 585 22.90 49.88 48.08
C LEU A 585 24.20 50.43 47.50
N ASN A 586 24.12 50.94 46.29
CA ASN A 586 25.09 51.84 45.70
C ASN A 586 24.33 52.99 45.04
N ILE A 587 24.72 54.23 45.35
CA ILE A 587 24.08 55.43 44.81
C ILE A 587 25.09 56.14 43.91
N SER A 588 24.61 56.63 42.78
CA SER A 588 25.35 57.52 41.90
C SER A 588 24.49 58.70 41.49
N LEU A 589 25.11 59.87 41.37
CA LEU A 589 24.50 61.13 40.94
C LEU A 589 25.23 61.59 39.69
N GLY A 590 24.55 61.57 38.54
CA GLY A 590 25.19 61.65 37.23
C GLY A 590 26.14 60.46 37.00
N ASN A 591 27.38 60.75 36.64
CA ASN A 591 28.42 59.73 36.45
C ASN A 591 29.29 59.50 37.70
N GLN A 592 28.90 60.05 38.85
CA GLN A 592 29.70 60.01 40.07
C GLN A 592 29.06 59.12 41.12
N THR A 593 29.79 58.14 41.63
CA THR A 593 29.36 57.30 42.76
C THR A 593 29.56 58.05 44.07
N CYS A 594 28.63 57.88 45.01
CA CYS A 594 28.75 58.45 46.34
C CYS A 594 29.98 57.90 47.07
N ASP A 595 30.65 58.74 47.85
CA ASP A 595 31.77 58.32 48.71
C ASP A 595 31.29 57.38 49.81
N LYS A 596 30.10 57.65 50.35
CA LYS A 596 29.42 56.77 51.30
C LYS A 596 27.92 56.73 51.01
N SER A 597 27.41 55.53 50.85
CA SER A 597 25.99 55.24 50.71
C SER A 597 25.47 54.69 52.05
N THR A 598 24.48 55.35 52.66
CA THR A 598 23.90 54.93 53.95
C THR A 598 22.42 54.61 53.78
N TYR A 599 22.04 53.39 54.16
CA TYR A 599 20.64 52.99 54.26
C TYR A 599 20.03 53.56 55.54
N VAL A 600 18.90 54.26 55.43
CA VAL A 600 18.13 54.71 56.61
C VAL A 600 16.91 53.80 56.80
N ASN A 601 16.07 53.73 55.77
CA ASN A 601 14.93 52.81 55.69
C ASN A 601 14.58 52.58 54.21
N ASP A 602 13.53 51.81 53.94
CA ASP A 602 13.13 51.41 52.59
C ASP A 602 12.61 52.56 51.71
N THR A 603 12.39 53.73 52.31
CA THR A 603 11.96 54.96 51.65
C THR A 603 13.02 56.07 51.66
N MET A 604 14.13 55.90 52.36
CA MET A 604 15.15 56.94 52.53
C MET A 604 16.56 56.37 52.55
N VAL A 605 17.43 56.93 51.71
CA VAL A 605 18.87 56.66 51.71
C VAL A 605 19.65 57.96 51.64
N LEU A 606 20.87 57.93 52.16
CA LEU A 606 21.78 59.07 52.19
C LEU A 606 23.00 58.78 51.31
N CYS A 607 23.37 59.75 50.50
CA CYS A 607 24.57 59.76 49.66
C CYS A 607 25.50 60.86 50.15
N ASP A 608 26.65 60.51 50.70
CA ASP A 608 27.72 61.47 50.96
C ASP A 608 28.59 61.60 49.71
N ILE A 609 28.72 62.81 49.18
CA ILE A 609 29.49 63.10 47.96
C ILE A 609 30.44 64.28 48.19
N SER A 610 31.72 64.07 47.91
CA SER A 610 32.76 65.08 48.04
C SER A 610 32.72 66.13 46.93
N ALA A 611 33.18 67.35 47.25
CA ALA A 611 33.26 68.47 46.31
C ALA A 611 34.03 68.13 45.02
N SER A 612 35.08 67.30 45.11
CA SER A 612 35.94 66.91 43.97
C SER A 612 35.21 66.08 42.92
N LYS A 613 34.20 65.30 43.33
CA LYS A 613 33.35 64.55 42.39
C LYS A 613 32.33 65.46 41.72
N LEU A 614 31.81 66.46 42.44
CA LEU A 614 30.82 67.42 41.92
C LEU A 614 31.42 68.47 40.97
N SER A 615 32.71 68.81 41.10
CA SER A 615 33.36 69.80 40.23
C SER A 615 33.37 69.41 38.74
N ASN A 616 33.23 68.12 38.44
CA ASN A 616 33.23 67.57 37.09
C ASN A 616 31.83 67.43 36.49
N LEU A 617 30.78 67.86 37.22
CA LEU A 617 29.39 67.77 36.79
C LEU A 617 28.84 69.16 36.40
N PRO A 618 27.93 69.25 35.42
CA PRO A 618 27.31 70.51 35.04
C PRO A 618 26.39 71.04 36.15
N ALA A 619 26.78 72.16 36.76
CA ALA A 619 25.98 72.84 37.79
C ALA A 619 24.64 73.34 37.23
N ASP A 620 23.63 73.44 38.10
CA ASP A 620 22.29 73.93 37.79
C ASP A 620 21.51 73.14 36.71
N THR A 621 22.00 71.96 36.34
CA THR A 621 21.31 71.01 35.46
C THR A 621 20.78 69.82 36.25
N LEU A 622 19.66 69.24 35.80
CA LEU A 622 19.15 67.99 36.37
C LEU A 622 20.06 66.84 35.96
N LEU A 623 20.54 66.11 36.95
CA LEU A 623 21.41 64.95 36.83
C LEU A 623 20.65 63.67 37.20
N MET A 624 21.07 62.57 36.59
CA MET A 624 20.46 61.27 36.83
C MET A 624 20.91 60.72 38.18
N GLY A 625 19.99 60.61 39.14
CA GLY A 625 20.19 59.77 40.31
C GLY A 625 19.97 58.32 39.93
N ASN A 626 20.91 57.46 40.27
CA ASN A 626 20.81 56.02 40.10
C ASN A 626 21.07 55.34 41.45
N VAL A 627 20.11 54.52 41.89
CA VAL A 627 20.22 53.68 43.07
C VAL A 627 20.19 52.24 42.62
N THR A 628 21.23 51.48 42.97
CA THR A 628 21.23 50.03 42.77
C THR A 628 21.13 49.32 44.11
N VAL A 629 20.21 48.35 44.24
CA VAL A 629 19.99 47.55 45.45
C VAL A 629 20.13 46.07 45.09
N ASP A 630 21.21 45.43 45.56
CA ASP A 630 21.48 44.00 45.33
C ASP A 630 21.35 43.60 43.85
N GLY A 631 21.80 44.49 42.95
CA GLY A 631 21.77 44.36 41.49
C GLY A 631 20.48 44.85 40.80
N LEU A 632 19.41 45.15 41.54
CA LEU A 632 18.24 45.86 41.00
C LEU A 632 18.59 47.35 40.85
N SER A 633 18.05 48.05 39.84
CA SER A 633 18.38 49.46 39.60
C SER A 633 17.15 50.33 39.43
N GLY A 634 17.26 51.57 39.89
CA GLY A 634 16.22 52.59 39.84
C GLY A 634 16.87 53.92 39.51
N THR A 635 16.32 54.64 38.55
CA THR A 635 16.88 55.91 38.09
C THR A 635 15.82 57.01 38.09
N ALA A 636 16.25 58.25 38.35
CA ALA A 636 15.40 59.43 38.23
C ALA A 636 16.24 60.67 37.92
N LEU A 637 15.77 61.52 37.00
CA LEU A 637 16.44 62.76 36.61
C LEU A 637 16.00 63.92 37.52
N LEU A 638 16.39 63.86 38.80
CA LEU A 638 15.89 64.77 39.84
C LEU A 638 17.00 65.55 40.56
N TYR A 639 18.27 65.15 40.44
CA TYR A 639 19.32 65.77 41.24
C TYR A 639 19.79 67.09 40.64
N LYS A 640 19.80 68.17 41.42
CA LYS A 640 20.38 69.46 41.06
C LYS A 640 21.31 69.94 42.18
N PHE A 641 22.39 70.61 41.81
CA PHE A 641 23.23 71.35 42.76
C PHE A 641 23.53 72.76 42.24
N SER A 642 23.58 73.71 43.15
CA SER A 642 23.79 75.12 42.84
C SER A 642 25.24 75.50 43.07
N LYS A 643 25.86 76.20 42.10
CA LYS A 643 27.18 76.79 42.30
C LYS A 643 27.03 78.07 43.12
N THR A 644 27.70 78.16 44.27
CA THR A 644 27.67 79.40 45.05
C THR A 644 28.39 80.50 44.26
N THR A 645 27.64 81.49 43.76
CA THR A 645 28.22 82.74 43.28
C THR A 645 28.79 83.49 44.48
N ASN A 646 30.10 83.74 44.48
CA ASN A 646 30.71 84.69 45.42
C ASN A 646 30.11 86.08 45.17
N ILE A 647 29.07 86.44 45.91
CA ILE A 647 28.61 87.83 46.03
C ILE A 647 29.38 88.40 47.22
N ASN A 648 30.53 89.02 46.92
CA ASN A 648 31.19 89.90 47.87
C ASN A 648 30.47 91.26 47.87
N ASN A 649 30.10 91.69 49.09
CA ASN A 649 30.02 93.07 49.59
C ASN A 649 28.64 93.56 50.09
N HIS A 650 28.59 93.67 51.43
CA HIS A 650 28.15 94.82 52.24
C HIS A 650 26.80 95.49 51.94
N SER A 651 25.86 95.35 52.90
CA SER A 651 25.51 96.44 53.83
C SER A 651 24.51 95.98 54.89
N ASN A 652 24.74 96.43 56.12
CA ASN A 652 23.90 96.26 57.30
C ASN A 652 22.50 96.85 57.12
N THR A 653 21.46 96.11 57.51
CA THR A 653 20.30 96.65 58.23
C THR A 653 19.67 95.53 59.06
N SER A 654 19.49 95.82 60.35
CA SER A 654 18.72 95.00 61.29
C SER A 654 17.25 94.96 60.88
N ASP A 655 16.64 93.79 60.96
CA ASP A 655 15.37 93.64 61.69
C ASP A 655 15.12 92.17 61.99
N GLY A 656 15.09 91.87 63.29
CA GLY A 656 14.71 90.57 63.81
C GLY A 656 13.20 90.41 63.76
N PHE A 657 12.71 89.45 62.98
CA PHE A 657 11.35 88.91 63.13
C PHE A 657 11.41 87.49 63.68
N LYS A 658 11.03 87.37 64.96
CA LYS A 658 10.78 86.12 65.66
C LYS A 658 9.62 85.38 64.99
N LEU A 659 9.86 84.18 64.47
CA LEU A 659 8.82 83.22 64.09
C LEU A 659 8.50 82.32 65.31
N ILE A 660 7.57 82.76 66.14
CA ILE A 660 6.84 81.92 67.09
C ILE A 660 5.36 82.24 66.86
N TYR A 661 4.55 81.19 66.69
CA TYR A 661 3.08 81.15 66.43
C TYR A 661 2.60 80.90 64.98
N ILE A 662 2.95 79.76 64.35
CA ILE A 662 2.07 79.10 63.34
C ILE A 662 2.23 77.57 63.39
N ILE A 663 1.95 76.93 64.54
CA ILE A 663 1.97 75.45 64.64
C ILE A 663 0.65 74.79 65.13
N PRO A 664 -0.36 75.46 65.75
CA PRO A 664 -1.60 74.74 66.10
C PRO A 664 -2.71 74.76 65.04
N ILE A 665 -2.63 75.54 63.96
CA ILE A 665 -3.78 75.69 63.03
C ILE A 665 -3.78 74.64 61.89
N VAL A 666 -2.61 74.18 61.42
CA VAL A 666 -2.54 73.21 60.31
C VAL A 666 -2.89 71.78 60.79
N VAL A 667 -2.55 71.42 62.02
CA VAL A 667 -2.85 70.07 62.57
C VAL A 667 -4.36 69.90 62.87
N ILE A 668 -5.05 70.97 63.28
CA ILE A 668 -6.49 70.93 63.56
C ILE A 668 -7.31 70.82 62.26
N VAL A 669 -6.86 71.47 61.18
CA VAL A 669 -7.54 71.38 59.86
C VAL A 669 -7.37 69.98 59.25
N PHE A 670 -6.19 69.37 59.33
CA PHE A 670 -5.98 68.00 58.84
C PHE A 670 -6.71 66.93 59.69
N ALA A 671 -6.83 67.13 61.01
CA ALA A 671 -7.60 66.25 61.89
C ALA A 671 -9.11 66.30 61.60
N LEU A 672 -9.66 67.50 61.31
CA LEU A 672 -11.08 67.66 60.96
C LEU A 672 -11.42 67.08 59.57
N ILE A 673 -10.50 67.19 58.60
CA ILE A 673 -10.66 66.58 57.27
C ILE A 673 -10.62 65.05 57.36
N SER A 674 -9.72 64.48 58.17
CA SER A 674 -9.63 63.02 58.35
C SER A 674 -10.82 62.43 59.12
N ILE A 675 -11.38 63.14 60.12
CA ILE A 675 -12.62 62.75 60.78
C ILE A 675 -13.83 62.84 59.82
N GLY A 676 -13.88 63.86 58.96
CA GLY A 676 -14.90 64.01 57.92
C GLY A 676 -14.89 62.86 56.91
N VAL A 677 -13.70 62.42 56.48
CA VAL A 677 -13.54 61.27 55.56
C VAL A 677 -13.94 59.95 56.24
N ILE A 678 -13.62 59.76 57.51
CA ILE A 678 -14.02 58.55 58.26
C ILE A 678 -15.54 58.48 58.43
N ILE A 679 -16.22 59.61 58.72
CA ILE A 679 -17.68 59.66 58.83
C ILE A 679 -18.35 59.48 57.44
N TYR A 680 -17.76 60.02 56.37
CA TYR A 680 -18.24 59.84 55.01
C TYR A 680 -18.15 58.36 54.55
N VAL A 681 -17.03 57.68 54.85
CA VAL A 681 -16.83 56.26 54.51
C VAL A 681 -17.72 55.34 55.36
N LYS A 682 -18.02 55.69 56.62
CA LYS A 682 -18.87 54.86 57.49
C LYS A 682 -20.37 54.99 57.18
N ARG A 683 -20.81 56.06 56.52
CA ARG A 683 -22.23 56.31 56.17
C ARG A 683 -22.65 55.73 54.81
N ARG A 684 -21.71 55.42 53.91
CA ARG A 684 -21.95 54.60 52.71
C ARG A 684 -21.40 53.19 52.93
N ARG A 685 -22.22 52.32 53.52
CA ARG A 685 -22.16 50.88 53.20
C ARG A 685 -22.96 50.69 51.90
N PRO A 686 -22.34 50.58 50.71
CA PRO A 686 -23.05 49.99 49.60
C PRO A 686 -23.32 48.52 49.94
N LYS A 687 -24.56 48.09 49.76
CA LYS A 687 -24.85 46.66 49.58
C LYS A 687 -23.94 46.17 48.45
N LYS A 688 -23.28 45.02 48.65
CA LYS A 688 -22.45 44.40 47.62
C LYS A 688 -23.27 44.27 46.33
N MET A 689 -22.92 45.06 45.33
CA MET A 689 -23.34 44.88 43.94
C MET A 689 -22.11 44.45 43.14
N SER A 690 -22.31 43.46 42.27
CA SER A 690 -21.30 42.92 41.36
C SER A 690 -20.74 44.02 40.44
N ILE A 691 -19.45 43.91 40.09
CA ILE A 691 -18.75 44.77 39.12
C ILE A 691 -19.46 44.78 37.75
N VAL A 692 -20.16 43.69 37.41
CA VAL A 692 -20.97 43.56 36.20
C VAL A 692 -22.15 44.54 36.18
N GLN A 693 -22.78 44.78 37.34
CA GLN A 693 -23.91 45.73 37.46
C GLN A 693 -23.47 47.19 37.29
N ILE A 694 -22.20 47.50 37.58
CA ILE A 694 -21.64 48.85 37.45
C ILE A 694 -21.32 49.16 35.98
N GLN A 695 -20.82 48.19 35.20
CA GLN A 695 -20.59 48.37 33.77
C GLN A 695 -21.90 48.45 32.96
N LEU A 696 -22.93 47.66 33.31
CA LEU A 696 -24.24 47.70 32.66
C LEU A 696 -24.96 49.06 32.83
N ASN A 697 -24.80 49.72 33.98
CA ASN A 697 -25.44 51.01 34.23
C ASN A 697 -24.70 52.21 33.59
N LEU A 698 -23.43 52.06 33.20
CA LEU A 698 -22.63 53.13 32.58
C LEU A 698 -22.86 53.27 31.06
N LEU A 699 -23.51 52.29 30.42
CA LEU A 699 -23.78 52.26 28.98
C LEU A 699 -25.26 52.52 28.62
N ARG A 700 -26.12 52.81 29.61
CA ARG A 700 -27.57 52.95 29.43
C ARG A 700 -27.93 54.28 28.73
N PRO A 701 -28.50 54.26 27.52
CA PRO A 701 -29.11 55.46 26.92
C PRO A 701 -30.38 55.83 27.70
N SER A 702 -30.60 57.12 27.96
CA SER A 702 -31.65 57.65 28.85
C SER A 702 -33.11 57.43 28.40
N HIS A 703 -33.35 56.70 27.31
CA HIS A 703 -34.66 56.57 26.66
C HIS A 703 -35.15 55.12 26.49
N LEU A 704 -34.45 54.11 27.03
CA LEU A 704 -34.87 52.71 26.96
C LEU A 704 -35.29 52.21 28.35
N ASP A 705 -36.42 51.50 28.43
CA ASP A 705 -36.82 50.76 29.62
C ASP A 705 -35.98 49.49 29.81
N ASP A 706 -36.05 48.88 31.00
CA ASP A 706 -35.16 47.78 31.41
C ASP A 706 -35.32 46.52 30.53
N GLU A 707 -36.51 46.28 29.98
CA GLU A 707 -36.82 45.11 29.17
C GLU A 707 -36.29 45.29 27.74
N GLN A 708 -36.45 46.48 27.15
CA GLN A 708 -35.91 46.81 25.82
C GLN A 708 -34.39 46.87 25.81
N PHE A 709 -33.74 47.25 26.91
CA PHE A 709 -32.29 47.29 27.01
C PHE A 709 -31.66 45.88 27.04
N GLU A 710 -32.26 44.95 27.81
CA GLU A 710 -31.79 43.56 27.90
C GLU A 710 -31.93 42.82 26.55
N GLU A 711 -33.02 43.06 25.82
CA GLU A 711 -33.25 42.44 24.50
C GLU A 711 -32.25 42.96 23.45
N ARG A 712 -31.97 44.27 23.46
CA ARG A 712 -31.00 44.89 22.55
C ARG A 712 -29.56 44.49 22.86
N TRP A 713 -29.22 44.36 24.14
CA TRP A 713 -27.93 43.87 24.59
C TRP A 713 -27.73 42.40 24.19
N TYR A 714 -28.75 41.55 24.38
CA TYR A 714 -28.70 40.14 23.98
C TYR A 714 -28.43 39.97 22.48
N GLU A 715 -29.13 40.73 21.63
CA GLU A 715 -28.93 40.70 20.18
C GLU A 715 -27.56 41.25 19.75
N GLU A 716 -27.05 42.31 20.38
CA GLU A 716 -25.69 42.80 20.09
C GLU A 716 -24.61 41.78 20.45
N GLN A 717 -24.72 41.15 21.62
CA GLN A 717 -23.75 40.12 22.04
C GLN A 717 -23.85 38.86 21.17
N LEU A 718 -25.06 38.45 20.80
CA LEU A 718 -25.26 37.31 19.90
C LEU A 718 -24.62 37.56 18.53
N ASN A 719 -24.81 38.77 17.97
CA ASN A 719 -24.22 39.13 16.69
C ASN A 719 -22.69 39.29 16.77
N MET A 720 -22.15 39.75 17.90
CA MET A 720 -20.71 39.81 18.13
C MET A 720 -20.08 38.40 18.17
N LEU A 721 -20.67 37.47 18.94
CA LEU A 721 -20.18 36.09 19.02
C LEU A 721 -20.24 35.36 17.67
N ILE A 722 -21.28 35.62 16.88
CA ILE A 722 -21.39 35.07 15.52
C ILE A 722 -20.31 35.66 14.60
N ARG A 723 -19.94 36.94 14.72
CA ARG A 723 -18.84 37.56 13.95
C ARG A 723 -17.48 36.95 14.29
N GLU A 724 -17.29 36.54 15.53
CA GLU A 724 -16.09 35.82 16.01
C GLU A 724 -16.10 34.32 15.63
N GLY A 725 -17.06 33.87 14.81
CA GLY A 725 -17.09 32.52 14.26
C GLY A 725 -17.77 31.46 15.12
N ILE A 726 -18.44 31.84 16.21
CA ILE A 726 -19.15 30.90 17.08
C ILE A 726 -20.50 30.52 16.44
N PRO A 727 -20.82 29.22 16.30
CA PRO A 727 -22.11 28.77 15.79
C PRO A 727 -23.28 29.37 16.57
N LYS A 728 -24.32 29.84 15.87
CA LYS A 728 -25.48 30.55 16.46
C LYS A 728 -26.17 29.77 17.59
N SER A 729 -26.19 28.43 17.51
CA SER A 729 -26.74 27.57 18.57
C SER A 729 -25.91 27.59 19.86
N GLU A 730 -24.58 27.60 19.75
CA GLU A 730 -23.67 27.65 20.89
C GLU A 730 -23.62 29.05 21.51
N ALA A 731 -23.61 30.10 20.69
CA ALA A 731 -23.68 31.48 21.16
C ALA A 731 -24.97 31.75 21.96
N LYS A 732 -26.12 31.20 21.52
CA LYS A 732 -27.39 31.27 22.27
C LYS A 732 -27.32 30.52 23.59
N ALA A 733 -26.70 29.33 23.62
CA ALA A 733 -26.55 28.55 24.85
C ALA A 733 -25.64 29.27 25.87
N TYR A 734 -24.56 29.89 25.40
CA TYR A 734 -23.64 30.67 26.22
C TYR A 734 -24.32 31.90 26.83
N LEU A 735 -25.05 32.68 26.03
CA LEU A 735 -25.76 33.87 26.51
C LEU A 735 -26.90 33.52 27.46
N LYS A 736 -27.60 32.41 27.22
CA LYS A 736 -28.62 31.90 28.15
C LYS A 736 -28.02 31.50 29.49
N TRP A 737 -26.90 30.78 29.48
CA TRP A 737 -26.18 30.43 30.70
C TRP A 737 -25.68 31.67 31.47
N PHE A 738 -25.22 32.68 30.75
CA PHE A 738 -24.79 33.96 31.34
C PHE A 738 -25.97 34.69 32.01
N GLN A 739 -27.13 34.78 31.35
CA GLN A 739 -28.34 35.38 31.93
C GLN A 739 -28.83 34.63 33.18
N GLU A 740 -28.79 33.29 33.15
CA GLU A 740 -29.21 32.44 34.29
C GLU A 740 -28.26 32.52 35.49
N ASN A 741 -27.02 32.99 35.29
CA ASN A 741 -26.00 33.07 36.34
C ASN A 741 -25.52 34.50 36.62
N LYS A 742 -26.25 35.54 36.19
CA LYS A 742 -25.82 36.95 36.32
C LYS A 742 -25.56 37.43 37.76
N ASP A 743 -26.12 36.72 38.74
CA ASP A 743 -25.98 37.03 40.18
C ASP A 743 -24.78 36.33 40.86
N LYS A 744 -24.06 35.46 40.14
CA LYS A 744 -22.82 34.79 40.60
C LYS A 744 -21.59 35.48 40.03
#